data_AF-F4QUA6-F1
#
_entry.id   AF-F4QUA6-F1
#
_cell.length_a   1.000
_cell.length_b   1.000
_cell.length_c   1.000
_cell.angle_alpha   90.00
_cell.angle_beta   90.00
_cell.angle_gamma   90.00
#
_symmetry.space_group_name_H-M   'P 1'
#
loop_
_entity.id
_entity.type
_entity.pdbx_description
1 polymer ?
#
loop_
_entity_poly.entity_id
_entity_poly.type
_entity_poly.pdbx_seq_one_letter_code
_entity_poly.pdbx_strand_id
1 'polypeptide(L)'
;MPAPFTADQAFIVEAPQFAVDTKVVRTVFPPSGAIGAYGDRLPYIILNDAALPWERSPIPGGALPDPANSASWLALLVLTGDDIVAEAPCSVQALLTADGNTLKPQLALSSVSPEVLASQCRTVTLKGAAFSAVTPAPEDLPFLVHCREVQSAGEGDVVVSVVLANRLPIADTVPARYHVHLVSLEGFAAYLGPKGQSIPQRAGGGVIMDVQMASMASWTFVSTPQSGLSFEQLMQGLIDSQAVTPSLRLPLPTTGGLPKAITDRLTDGYVAATYAPGAGNSSFAWYRGPLSPVLPQPLPTVGNPAVAIREAAAADELAIYVAGDGVFDLSFAAAWNIGRALALSDANFAASTVNLRRASKASLARLAHRLNVPQALNAPDLLKLAAELGAADQGGDAGTLPARRTLRPGLSRSFIHPRDVLALPSAAPNLAQNLSDHLAGLAKWLIKLRSLATLPFAHLVPDPAMLPVESIRFFHMDAGWIDALTAGAMSLCVQDSQDLALMQAMRSEIQTLIAAAPSAKSGVLIRSQVVSGWPHLVISASQGGTPVTIVRDDCLSSDVRMCLFDALPDLVTLREPYHGLQFGIAEAGVVPRLTAQSAGLGSKLAVAPLKPTFRKVTAGSVDGVLDVAAFAAALEFAAGTLPCDSSTVIEWNQTALTTTLVSERQVSTQIPPSSFASAGTAQITLVTGGVRSEPVDFVIGVAMGSATAAGTAFAGCSPPEDKDRVAESATMLSSVGAGYVIDGMSSYAAPAGIPGFKLHVTGQNFDTSAVVLFDNAAASTTFVSATELIADILPAFIASEGQFPIAVTNVQIWSNSLTFYVTRPRQPAISLLEPSTAMLGATGLTLVVTAGGGSGNFALQLAIEPQSQSFASP
;
A
#
# COMPACT_ATOMS: atom_id res chain seq x y z
N MET A 1 -44.55 -46.28 -7.35
CA MET A 1 -44.36 -45.26 -8.40
C MET A 1 -43.51 -45.89 -9.50
N PRO A 2 -43.76 -45.64 -10.79
CA PRO A 2 -42.84 -46.05 -11.85
C PRO A 2 -41.51 -45.29 -11.69
N ALA A 3 -40.38 -45.94 -12.00
CA ALA A 3 -39.07 -45.30 -11.95
C ALA A 3 -39.02 -44.08 -12.91
N PRO A 4 -38.34 -42.98 -12.53
CA PRO A 4 -38.23 -41.80 -13.38
C PRO A 4 -37.52 -42.16 -14.69
N PHE A 5 -38.04 -41.67 -15.82
CA PHE A 5 -37.36 -41.75 -17.11
C PHE A 5 -36.14 -40.82 -17.08
N THR A 6 -34.95 -41.39 -17.22
CA THR A 6 -33.71 -40.66 -17.49
C THR A 6 -33.34 -40.81 -18.95
N ALA A 7 -33.00 -39.71 -19.61
CA ALA A 7 -32.49 -39.68 -20.97
C ALA A 7 -31.12 -39.00 -20.95
N ASP A 8 -30.11 -39.69 -21.46
CA ASP A 8 -28.75 -39.18 -21.56
C ASP A 8 -28.54 -38.57 -22.94
N GLN A 9 -28.20 -37.29 -23.00
CA GLN A 9 -27.82 -36.61 -24.22
C GLN A 9 -26.34 -36.23 -24.14
N ALA A 10 -25.53 -36.79 -25.02
CA ALA A 10 -24.15 -36.36 -25.20
C ALA A 10 -24.13 -35.05 -25.99
N PHE A 11 -23.51 -34.02 -25.43
CA PHE A 11 -23.13 -32.79 -26.13
C PHE A 11 -21.64 -32.54 -25.91
N ILE A 12 -21.00 -31.87 -26.86
CA ILE A 12 -19.57 -31.55 -26.82
C ILE A 12 -19.47 -30.08 -26.44
N VAL A 13 -18.70 -29.78 -25.40
CA VAL A 13 -18.26 -28.42 -25.09
C VAL A 13 -16.85 -28.28 -25.65
N GLU A 14 -16.70 -27.52 -26.74
CA GLU A 14 -15.40 -27.28 -27.35
C GLU A 14 -14.72 -26.06 -26.68
N ALA A 15 -13.63 -26.32 -25.96
CA ALA A 15 -12.76 -25.27 -25.45
C ALA A 15 -12.04 -24.54 -26.62
N PRO A 16 -11.76 -23.23 -26.51
CA PRO A 16 -10.96 -22.51 -27.48
C PRO A 16 -9.60 -23.20 -27.71
N GLN A 17 -9.15 -23.31 -28.97
CA GLN A 17 -7.92 -24.05 -29.30
C GLN A 17 -6.88 -23.22 -30.08
N PHE A 18 -7.31 -22.46 -31.10
CA PHE A 18 -6.40 -21.70 -31.97
C PHE A 18 -6.68 -20.18 -32.00
N ALA A 19 -7.76 -19.73 -31.36
CA ALA A 19 -8.15 -18.32 -31.24
C ALA A 19 -9.04 -18.12 -30.00
N VAL A 20 -9.03 -16.90 -29.43
CA VAL A 20 -9.94 -16.48 -28.34
C VAL A 20 -10.64 -15.20 -28.75
N ASP A 21 -11.89 -14.99 -28.31
CA ASP A 21 -12.59 -13.72 -28.50
C ASP A 21 -11.87 -12.61 -27.71
N THR A 22 -11.68 -11.46 -28.34
CA THR A 22 -11.16 -10.24 -27.71
C THR A 22 -11.88 -9.83 -26.42
N LYS A 23 -13.16 -10.17 -26.25
CA LYS A 23 -13.97 -9.89 -25.05
C LYS A 23 -13.54 -10.71 -23.83
N VAL A 24 -12.83 -11.82 -24.03
CA VAL A 24 -12.27 -12.61 -22.93
C VAL A 24 -11.13 -11.84 -22.25
N VAL A 25 -10.44 -10.95 -22.97
CA VAL A 25 -9.37 -10.12 -22.41
C VAL A 25 -9.97 -8.96 -21.61
N ARG A 26 -9.73 -8.94 -20.30
CA ARG A 26 -10.17 -7.87 -19.40
C ARG A 26 -9.20 -6.70 -19.39
N THR A 27 -7.90 -6.98 -19.24
CA THR A 27 -6.85 -5.97 -19.27
C THR A 27 -5.49 -6.58 -19.61
N VAL A 28 -4.58 -5.76 -20.10
CA VAL A 28 -3.19 -6.13 -20.39
C VAL A 28 -2.24 -5.14 -19.74
N PHE A 29 -1.07 -5.63 -19.34
CA PHE A 29 0.01 -4.82 -18.84
C PHE A 29 1.35 -5.24 -19.47
N PRO A 30 2.19 -4.29 -19.90
CA PRO A 30 1.89 -2.87 -20.09
C PRO A 30 0.75 -2.63 -21.08
N PRO A 31 0.05 -1.48 -21.02
CA PRO A 31 -1.00 -1.16 -21.99
C PRO A 31 -0.46 -1.15 -23.43
N SER A 32 -1.31 -1.51 -24.38
CA SER A 32 -0.95 -1.50 -25.81
C SER A 32 -0.50 -0.10 -26.26
N GLY A 33 0.68 -0.02 -26.88
CA GLY A 33 1.31 1.21 -27.35
C GLY A 33 1.97 2.06 -26.26
N ALA A 34 2.01 1.61 -25.00
CA ALA A 34 2.58 2.37 -23.91
C ALA A 34 4.11 2.50 -24.01
N ILE A 35 4.64 3.58 -23.42
CA ILE A 35 6.06 3.87 -23.30
C ILE A 35 6.35 4.16 -21.83
N GLY A 36 7.33 3.47 -21.23
CA GLY A 36 7.71 3.70 -19.83
C GLY A 36 8.79 2.76 -19.33
N ALA A 37 9.23 2.97 -18.08
CA ALA A 37 10.15 2.07 -17.40
C ALA A 37 9.40 0.83 -16.91
N TYR A 38 9.67 -0.31 -17.54
CA TYR A 38 9.05 -1.60 -17.23
C TYR A 38 10.09 -2.68 -16.88
N GLY A 39 11.38 -2.35 -16.81
CA GLY A 39 12.47 -3.33 -16.63
C GLY A 39 12.39 -4.14 -15.33
N ASP A 40 11.66 -3.65 -14.35
CA ASP A 40 11.40 -4.25 -13.04
C ASP A 40 10.02 -4.92 -12.96
N ARG A 41 9.18 -4.87 -14.00
CA ARG A 41 7.79 -5.33 -13.99
C ARG A 41 7.52 -6.39 -15.05
N LEU A 42 6.95 -7.52 -14.64
CA LEU A 42 6.51 -8.59 -15.52
C LEU A 42 5.22 -8.21 -16.24
N PRO A 43 5.19 -8.32 -17.58
CA PRO A 43 3.97 -8.24 -18.36
C PRO A 43 2.95 -9.31 -17.96
N TYR A 44 1.67 -8.97 -18.02
CA TYR A 44 0.58 -9.88 -17.71
C TYR A 44 -0.68 -9.59 -18.54
N ILE A 45 -1.55 -10.58 -18.62
CA ILE A 45 -2.90 -10.46 -19.19
C ILE A 45 -3.92 -11.00 -18.19
N ILE A 46 -5.04 -10.30 -18.02
CA ILE A 46 -6.16 -10.74 -17.19
C ILE A 46 -7.30 -11.16 -18.11
N LEU A 47 -7.86 -12.34 -17.86
CA LEU A 47 -8.95 -12.92 -18.63
C LEU A 47 -10.20 -13.01 -17.76
N ASN A 48 -11.36 -12.68 -18.36
CA ASN A 48 -12.67 -12.78 -17.72
C ASN A 48 -13.08 -14.24 -17.46
N ASP A 49 -12.54 -15.18 -18.24
CA ASP A 49 -12.73 -16.60 -18.03
C ASP A 49 -11.62 -17.13 -17.10
N ALA A 50 -12.02 -17.53 -15.90
CA ALA A 50 -11.10 -18.08 -14.91
C ALA A 50 -10.61 -19.49 -15.27
N ALA A 51 -11.38 -20.28 -16.03
CA ALA A 51 -11.02 -21.66 -16.32
C ALA A 51 -10.14 -21.80 -17.56
N LEU A 52 -10.20 -20.85 -18.50
CA LEU A 52 -9.56 -20.92 -19.82
C LEU A 52 -8.12 -21.49 -19.82
N PRO A 53 -7.20 -21.04 -18.94
CA PRO A 53 -5.83 -21.54 -18.97
C PRO A 53 -5.67 -23.03 -18.62
N TRP A 54 -6.71 -23.67 -18.07
CA TRP A 54 -6.73 -25.07 -17.62
C TRP A 54 -7.75 -25.94 -18.39
N GLU A 55 -8.46 -25.40 -19.37
CA GLU A 55 -9.41 -26.17 -20.18
C GLU A 55 -8.74 -27.19 -21.12
N ARG A 56 -7.42 -27.07 -21.32
CA ARG A 56 -6.63 -27.97 -22.18
C ARG A 56 -5.28 -28.29 -21.53
N SER A 57 -4.61 -29.31 -22.08
CA SER A 57 -3.27 -29.73 -21.69
C SER A 57 -2.23 -29.30 -22.75
N PRO A 58 -1.01 -28.91 -22.36
CA PRO A 58 0.12 -28.75 -23.30
C PRO A 58 0.44 -30.04 -24.07
N ILE A 59 0.12 -31.21 -23.49
CA ILE A 59 0.33 -32.52 -24.08
C ILE A 59 -0.95 -32.92 -24.83
N PRO A 60 -0.90 -33.12 -26.16
CA PRO A 60 -2.07 -33.53 -26.93
C PRO A 60 -2.70 -34.82 -26.41
N GLY A 61 -4.00 -34.77 -26.09
CA GLY A 61 -4.73 -35.91 -25.53
C GLY A 61 -4.30 -36.33 -24.12
N GLY A 62 -3.46 -35.54 -23.44
CA GLY A 62 -3.09 -35.75 -22.06
C GLY A 62 -4.26 -35.52 -21.10
N ALA A 63 -4.09 -35.94 -19.84
CA ALA A 63 -5.03 -35.61 -18.78
C ALA A 63 -5.17 -34.08 -18.66
N LEU A 64 -6.39 -33.62 -18.36
CA LEU A 64 -6.61 -32.22 -18.03
C LEU A 64 -5.81 -31.86 -16.78
N PRO A 65 -5.33 -30.61 -16.69
CA PRO A 65 -4.68 -30.11 -15.48
C PRO A 65 -5.55 -30.37 -14.25
N ASP A 66 -4.93 -30.87 -13.18
CA ASP A 66 -5.55 -31.11 -11.89
C ASP A 66 -4.84 -30.26 -10.81
N PRO A 67 -5.31 -30.24 -9.56
CA PRO A 67 -4.64 -29.48 -8.50
C PRO A 67 -3.20 -29.95 -8.21
N ALA A 68 -2.81 -31.16 -8.60
CA ALA A 68 -1.45 -31.69 -8.48
C ALA A 68 -0.53 -31.20 -9.61
N ASN A 69 -1.10 -30.94 -10.78
CA ASN A 69 -0.44 -30.55 -12.02
C ASN A 69 -1.27 -29.47 -12.75
N SER A 70 -1.18 -28.23 -12.26
CA SER A 70 -1.91 -27.08 -12.78
C SER A 70 -1.26 -26.44 -14.02
N ALA A 71 -0.48 -27.20 -14.79
CA ALA A 71 0.24 -26.69 -15.95
C ALA A 71 -0.73 -26.13 -17.00
N SER A 72 -0.62 -24.82 -17.26
CA SER A 72 -1.44 -24.17 -18.27
C SER A 72 -1.00 -24.51 -19.68
N TRP A 73 -1.95 -24.68 -20.59
CA TRP A 73 -1.69 -24.77 -22.03
C TRP A 73 -1.44 -23.40 -22.68
N LEU A 74 -1.61 -22.31 -21.93
CA LEU A 74 -1.34 -20.94 -22.37
C LEU A 74 -0.07 -20.40 -21.72
N ALA A 75 0.68 -19.62 -22.49
CA ALA A 75 1.79 -18.83 -21.95
C ALA A 75 1.81 -17.43 -22.56
N LEU A 76 2.30 -16.48 -21.78
CA LEU A 76 2.53 -15.12 -22.23
C LEU A 76 4.01 -14.93 -22.57
N LEU A 77 4.33 -14.80 -23.87
CA LEU A 77 5.70 -14.59 -24.33
C LEU A 77 5.96 -13.11 -24.58
N VAL A 78 7.10 -12.63 -24.09
CA VAL A 78 7.59 -11.27 -24.30
C VAL A 78 8.81 -11.34 -25.20
N LEU A 79 8.71 -10.71 -26.37
CA LEU A 79 9.62 -10.90 -27.49
C LEU A 79 10.14 -9.55 -27.97
N THR A 80 11.39 -9.52 -28.42
CA THR A 80 11.97 -8.38 -29.14
C THR A 80 11.77 -8.56 -30.64
N GLY A 81 11.97 -7.50 -31.43
CA GLY A 81 11.91 -7.60 -32.89
C GLY A 81 12.90 -8.63 -33.47
N ASP A 82 14.04 -8.84 -32.79
CA ASP A 82 15.05 -9.82 -33.22
C ASP A 82 14.66 -11.26 -32.92
N ASP A 83 13.71 -11.50 -32.02
CA ASP A 83 13.23 -12.85 -31.68
C ASP A 83 12.27 -13.40 -32.75
N ILE A 84 11.63 -12.50 -33.50
CA ILE A 84 10.51 -12.78 -34.41
C ILE A 84 11.01 -12.86 -35.85
N VAL A 85 10.59 -13.91 -36.56
CA VAL A 85 10.85 -14.12 -38.00
C VAL A 85 9.67 -13.61 -38.83
N ALA A 86 8.44 -13.94 -38.42
CA ALA A 86 7.22 -13.55 -39.13
C ALA A 86 6.00 -13.53 -38.21
N GLU A 87 5.05 -12.65 -38.50
CA GLU A 87 3.71 -12.62 -37.91
C GLU A 87 2.69 -12.55 -39.05
N ALA A 88 1.97 -13.65 -39.31
CA ALA A 88 0.96 -13.69 -40.35
C ALA A 88 -0.17 -14.66 -39.97
N PRO A 89 -1.43 -14.34 -40.30
CA PRO A 89 -2.51 -15.30 -40.16
C PRO A 89 -2.37 -16.42 -41.20
N CYS A 90 -2.79 -17.63 -40.83
CA CYS A 90 -2.91 -18.75 -41.74
C CYS A 90 -4.11 -19.63 -41.38
N SER A 91 -4.45 -20.60 -42.23
CA SER A 91 -5.44 -21.61 -41.85
C SER A 91 -4.85 -22.54 -40.79
N VAL A 92 -5.71 -23.06 -39.90
CA VAL A 92 -5.29 -24.05 -38.89
C VAL A 92 -4.68 -25.28 -39.57
N GLN A 93 -5.24 -25.70 -40.72
CA GLN A 93 -4.65 -26.78 -41.51
C GLN A 93 -3.20 -26.46 -41.95
N ALA A 94 -2.91 -25.23 -42.38
CA ALA A 94 -1.55 -24.84 -42.76
C ALA A 94 -0.60 -24.78 -41.56
N LEU A 95 -1.09 -24.37 -40.39
CA LEU A 95 -0.32 -24.37 -39.14
C LEU A 95 0.08 -25.80 -38.71
N LEU A 96 -0.80 -26.78 -38.90
CA LEU A 96 -0.56 -28.16 -38.48
C LEU A 96 0.15 -29.02 -39.55
N THR A 97 0.21 -28.55 -40.79
CA THR A 97 0.91 -29.26 -41.86
C THR A 97 2.41 -29.07 -41.71
N ALA A 98 3.14 -30.17 -41.47
CA ALA A 98 4.58 -30.14 -41.32
C ALA A 98 5.27 -29.55 -42.55
N ASP A 99 6.28 -28.70 -42.32
CA ASP A 99 7.18 -28.22 -43.36
C ASP A 99 8.64 -28.51 -42.98
N GLY A 100 9.54 -28.49 -43.98
CA GLY A 100 10.95 -28.84 -43.76
C GLY A 100 11.79 -27.75 -43.09
N ASN A 101 11.18 -26.61 -42.73
CA ASN A 101 11.89 -25.40 -42.30
C ASN A 101 11.48 -24.90 -40.91
N THR A 102 10.27 -25.22 -40.46
CA THR A 102 9.67 -24.74 -39.22
C THR A 102 9.03 -25.87 -38.44
N LEU A 103 9.26 -25.86 -37.12
CA LEU A 103 8.59 -26.73 -36.18
C LEU A 103 7.15 -26.24 -35.97
N LYS A 104 6.20 -27.10 -36.33
CA LYS A 104 4.76 -26.92 -36.13
C LYS A 104 4.28 -27.56 -34.82
N PRO A 105 3.09 -27.19 -34.30
CA PRO A 105 2.47 -27.90 -33.18
C PRO A 105 2.33 -29.39 -33.50
N GLN A 106 2.77 -30.27 -32.59
CA GLN A 106 2.70 -31.73 -32.75
C GLN A 106 1.29 -32.27 -32.49
N LEU A 107 0.30 -31.77 -33.23
CA LEU A 107 -1.10 -32.15 -33.16
C LEU A 107 -1.52 -32.97 -34.39
N ALA A 108 -2.23 -34.07 -34.17
CA ALA A 108 -2.76 -34.87 -35.26
C ALA A 108 -3.90 -34.12 -35.96
N LEU A 109 -3.89 -34.04 -37.29
CA LEU A 109 -5.01 -33.44 -38.05
C LEU A 109 -6.35 -34.12 -37.75
N SER A 110 -6.34 -35.41 -37.40
CA SER A 110 -7.53 -36.17 -37.01
C SER A 110 -8.09 -35.80 -35.64
N SER A 111 -7.33 -35.10 -34.79
CA SER A 111 -7.80 -34.64 -33.47
C SER A 111 -8.51 -33.28 -33.54
N VAL A 112 -8.62 -32.68 -34.73
CA VAL A 112 -9.24 -31.37 -34.95
C VAL A 112 -10.39 -31.52 -35.93
N SER A 113 -11.52 -30.86 -35.67
CA SER A 113 -12.69 -30.94 -36.54
C SER A 113 -12.41 -30.28 -37.91
N PRO A 114 -13.03 -30.76 -39.01
CA PRO A 114 -12.83 -30.19 -40.34
C PRO A 114 -13.17 -28.70 -40.43
N GLU A 115 -14.15 -28.24 -39.66
CA GLU A 115 -14.55 -26.83 -39.59
C GLU A 115 -13.44 -25.96 -38.96
N VAL A 116 -12.83 -26.44 -37.86
CA VAL A 116 -11.71 -25.75 -37.22
C VAL A 116 -10.46 -25.77 -38.11
N LEU A 117 -10.18 -26.86 -38.83
CA LEU A 117 -9.07 -26.93 -39.79
C LEU A 117 -9.17 -25.87 -40.90
N ALA A 118 -10.39 -25.58 -41.37
CA ALA A 118 -10.66 -24.56 -42.38
C ALA A 118 -10.63 -23.12 -41.83
N SER A 119 -10.74 -22.95 -40.51
CA SER A 119 -10.73 -21.64 -39.87
C SER A 119 -9.35 -20.97 -39.93
N GLN A 120 -9.33 -19.63 -39.76
CA GLN A 120 -8.10 -18.83 -39.72
C GLN A 120 -7.64 -18.64 -38.28
N CYS A 121 -6.33 -18.73 -38.06
CA CYS A 121 -5.69 -18.40 -36.79
C CYS A 121 -4.54 -17.40 -37.01
N ARG A 122 -4.24 -16.60 -35.98
CA ARG A 122 -3.05 -15.74 -36.00
C ARG A 122 -1.85 -16.56 -35.54
N THR A 123 -0.70 -16.33 -36.18
CA THR A 123 0.52 -17.06 -35.82
C THR A 123 1.70 -16.13 -35.62
N VAL A 124 2.65 -16.58 -34.80
CA VAL A 124 3.96 -15.97 -34.62
C VAL A 124 5.02 -17.02 -34.91
N THR A 125 6.02 -16.68 -35.70
CA THR A 125 7.17 -17.54 -36.02
C THR A 125 8.40 -16.99 -35.34
N LEU A 126 9.00 -17.78 -34.44
CA LEU A 126 10.17 -17.42 -33.65
C LEU A 126 11.41 -18.12 -34.19
N LYS A 127 12.57 -17.48 -34.04
CA LYS A 127 13.85 -18.18 -34.24
C LYS A 127 13.94 -19.33 -33.24
N GLY A 128 14.41 -20.51 -33.65
CA GLY A 128 14.49 -21.67 -32.76
C GLY A 128 15.26 -21.39 -31.45
N ALA A 129 16.36 -20.65 -31.53
CA ALA A 129 17.13 -20.26 -30.34
C ALA A 129 16.34 -19.35 -29.38
N ALA A 130 15.55 -18.40 -29.93
CA ALA A 130 14.70 -17.53 -29.12
C ALA A 130 13.56 -18.31 -28.45
N PHE A 131 12.97 -19.28 -29.16
CA PHE A 131 11.96 -20.17 -28.58
C PHE A 131 12.51 -20.94 -27.37
N SER A 132 13.67 -21.60 -27.50
CA SER A 132 14.28 -22.34 -26.38
C SER A 132 14.68 -21.45 -25.21
N ALA A 133 15.04 -20.18 -25.47
CA ALA A 133 15.43 -19.25 -24.43
C ALA A 133 14.23 -18.67 -23.66
N VAL A 134 13.19 -18.21 -24.37
CA VAL A 134 12.08 -17.43 -23.80
C VAL A 134 10.95 -18.32 -23.26
N THR A 135 10.67 -19.48 -23.86
CA THR A 135 9.51 -20.28 -23.45
C THR A 135 9.62 -20.81 -22.01
N PRO A 136 8.54 -20.75 -21.21
CA PRO A 136 8.52 -21.34 -19.87
C PRO A 136 8.85 -22.84 -19.91
N ALA A 137 9.58 -23.34 -18.91
CA ALA A 137 9.74 -24.78 -18.72
C ALA A 137 8.42 -25.36 -18.18
N PRO A 138 8.16 -26.68 -18.34
CA PRO A 138 6.97 -27.30 -17.78
C PRO A 138 6.83 -27.06 -16.26
N GLU A 139 7.95 -27.06 -15.52
CA GLU A 139 7.96 -26.74 -14.08
C GLU A 139 7.64 -25.27 -13.74
N ASP A 140 7.75 -24.34 -14.69
CA ASP A 140 7.46 -22.91 -14.47
C ASP A 140 5.95 -22.61 -14.62
N LEU A 141 5.24 -23.38 -15.45
CA LEU A 141 3.84 -23.11 -15.82
C LEU A 141 2.88 -22.97 -14.64
N PRO A 142 2.97 -23.78 -13.57
CA PRO A 142 2.11 -23.64 -12.39
C PRO A 142 2.23 -22.29 -11.67
N PHE A 143 3.36 -21.58 -11.83
CA PHE A 143 3.63 -20.30 -11.17
C PHE A 143 3.25 -19.08 -12.02
N LEU A 144 3.07 -19.28 -13.32
CA LEU A 144 2.80 -18.19 -14.27
C LEU A 144 1.31 -17.93 -14.47
N VAL A 145 0.43 -18.78 -13.93
CA VAL A 145 -1.01 -18.63 -14.07
C VAL A 145 -1.72 -18.84 -12.74
N HIS A 146 -2.60 -17.92 -12.36
CA HIS A 146 -3.39 -18.02 -11.13
C HIS A 146 -4.77 -17.35 -11.28
N CYS A 147 -5.72 -17.75 -10.45
CA CYS A 147 -7.03 -17.11 -10.33
C CYS A 147 -7.04 -16.04 -9.24
N ARG A 148 -7.89 -15.03 -9.40
CA ARG A 148 -8.14 -14.01 -8.38
C ARG A 148 -9.62 -13.71 -8.29
N GLU A 149 -10.10 -13.58 -7.07
CA GLU A 149 -11.40 -13.02 -6.77
C GLU A 149 -11.26 -11.51 -6.56
N VAL A 150 -12.07 -10.74 -7.28
CA VAL A 150 -12.07 -9.29 -7.23
C VAL A 150 -13.40 -8.85 -6.63
N GLN A 151 -13.34 -8.19 -5.47
CA GLN A 151 -14.49 -7.55 -4.86
C GLN A 151 -14.56 -6.11 -5.31
N SER A 152 -15.54 -5.79 -6.18
CA SER A 152 -15.77 -4.42 -6.65
C SER A 152 -17.06 -3.88 -6.05
N ALA A 153 -17.03 -2.65 -5.55
CA ALA A 153 -18.21 -2.00 -4.97
C ALA A 153 -19.31 -1.85 -6.04
N GLY A 154 -20.29 -2.75 -6.02
CA GLY A 154 -21.48 -2.73 -6.88
C GLY A 154 -21.57 -3.81 -7.97
N GLU A 155 -20.50 -4.58 -8.24
CA GLU A 155 -20.49 -5.63 -9.30
C GLU A 155 -20.50 -7.08 -8.77
N GLY A 156 -20.47 -7.28 -7.45
CA GLY A 156 -20.36 -8.61 -6.84
C GLY A 156 -18.95 -9.21 -6.99
N ASP A 157 -18.76 -10.41 -6.44
CA ASP A 157 -17.48 -11.11 -6.49
C ASP A 157 -17.25 -11.69 -7.89
N VAL A 158 -16.16 -11.27 -8.55
CA VAL A 158 -15.79 -11.77 -9.89
C VAL A 158 -14.47 -12.50 -9.83
N VAL A 159 -14.46 -13.76 -10.26
CA VAL A 159 -13.24 -14.56 -10.40
C VAL A 159 -12.66 -14.38 -11.81
N VAL A 160 -11.38 -14.01 -11.88
CA VAL A 160 -10.63 -13.81 -13.12
C VAL A 160 -9.36 -14.66 -13.12
N SER A 161 -8.85 -15.02 -14.30
CA SER A 161 -7.52 -15.62 -14.41
C SER A 161 -6.47 -14.58 -14.83
N VAL A 162 -5.24 -14.74 -14.34
CA VAL A 162 -4.10 -13.88 -14.65
C VAL A 162 -2.99 -14.76 -15.22
N VAL A 163 -2.49 -14.41 -16.39
CA VAL A 163 -1.36 -15.08 -17.04
C VAL A 163 -0.17 -14.11 -17.06
N LEU A 164 0.93 -14.52 -16.44
CA LEU A 164 2.18 -13.78 -16.28
C LEU A 164 3.20 -14.22 -17.34
N ALA A 165 4.03 -13.29 -17.78
CA ALA A 165 5.24 -13.61 -18.52
C ALA A 165 6.36 -14.05 -17.58
N ASN A 166 7.31 -14.84 -18.10
CA ASN A 166 8.55 -15.21 -17.41
C ASN A 166 9.75 -14.32 -17.80
N ARG A 167 9.54 -13.24 -18.57
CA ARG A 167 10.61 -12.37 -19.07
C ARG A 167 10.34 -10.90 -18.74
N LEU A 168 11.33 -10.24 -18.15
CA LEU A 168 11.34 -8.80 -17.91
C LEU A 168 11.72 -8.04 -19.18
N PRO A 169 11.04 -6.92 -19.50
CA PRO A 169 11.37 -6.08 -20.63
C PRO A 169 12.51 -5.10 -20.26
N ILE A 170 13.72 -5.62 -20.09
CA ILE A 170 14.90 -4.86 -19.68
C ILE A 170 15.31 -3.88 -20.78
N ALA A 171 15.47 -2.61 -20.42
CA ALA A 171 16.00 -1.58 -21.29
C ALA A 171 17.09 -0.80 -20.55
N ASP A 172 18.35 -1.24 -20.63
CA ASP A 172 19.43 -0.66 -19.81
C ASP A 172 19.84 0.74 -20.25
N THR A 173 20.12 0.90 -21.55
CA THR A 173 20.67 2.17 -22.10
C THR A 173 19.86 2.74 -23.25
N VAL A 174 19.15 1.88 -24.00
CA VAL A 174 18.38 2.28 -25.17
C VAL A 174 16.95 1.75 -25.02
N PRO A 175 15.93 2.57 -25.34
CA PRO A 175 14.55 2.09 -25.39
C PRO A 175 14.40 0.89 -26.32
N ALA A 176 13.73 -0.16 -25.84
CA ALA A 176 13.50 -1.40 -26.56
C ALA A 176 12.00 -1.62 -26.79
N ARG A 177 11.62 -1.96 -28.03
CA ARG A 177 10.24 -2.33 -28.36
C ARG A 177 10.04 -3.82 -28.10
N TYR A 178 8.99 -4.14 -27.33
CA TYR A 178 8.57 -5.49 -27.04
C TYR A 178 7.22 -5.82 -27.68
N HIS A 179 7.12 -7.06 -28.13
CA HIS A 179 5.95 -7.72 -28.69
C HIS A 179 5.50 -8.77 -27.70
N VAL A 180 4.24 -8.72 -27.27
CA VAL A 180 3.67 -9.68 -26.32
C VAL A 180 2.67 -10.55 -27.03
N HIS A 181 2.79 -11.87 -26.87
CA HIS A 181 1.88 -12.85 -27.46
C HIS A 181 1.38 -13.82 -26.39
N LEU A 182 0.06 -13.93 -26.24
CA LEU A 182 -0.56 -15.07 -25.58
C LEU A 182 -0.55 -16.23 -26.59
N VAL A 183 0.19 -17.29 -26.32
CA VAL A 183 0.41 -18.41 -27.24
C VAL A 183 -0.15 -19.72 -26.70
N SER A 184 -0.55 -20.60 -27.61
CA SER A 184 -0.88 -22.00 -27.29
C SER A 184 0.41 -22.84 -27.22
N LEU A 185 0.57 -23.58 -26.12
CA LEU A 185 1.64 -24.56 -25.91
C LEU A 185 1.26 -25.98 -26.33
N GLU A 186 0.02 -26.19 -26.78
CA GLU A 186 -0.49 -27.50 -27.17
C GLU A 186 0.34 -28.08 -28.33
N GLY A 187 0.95 -29.26 -28.12
CA GLY A 187 1.82 -29.90 -29.10
C GLY A 187 3.27 -29.42 -29.08
N PHE A 188 3.67 -28.60 -28.09
CA PHE A 188 5.07 -28.19 -27.89
C PHE A 188 5.70 -28.72 -26.60
N ALA A 189 4.96 -29.44 -25.75
CA ALA A 189 5.39 -29.89 -24.43
C ALA A 189 6.80 -30.52 -24.38
N ALA A 190 7.17 -31.31 -25.40
CA ALA A 190 8.48 -31.96 -25.46
C ALA A 190 9.67 -31.00 -25.68
N TYR A 191 9.41 -29.78 -26.17
CA TYR A 191 10.43 -28.79 -26.55
C TYR A 191 10.46 -27.57 -25.60
N LEU A 192 9.62 -27.54 -24.56
CA LEU A 192 9.48 -26.38 -23.69
C LEU A 192 10.69 -26.18 -22.77
N GLY A 193 11.19 -24.95 -22.73
CA GLY A 193 12.27 -24.53 -21.85
C GLY A 193 13.65 -25.14 -22.17
N PRO A 194 14.67 -24.79 -21.38
CA PRO A 194 16.06 -25.21 -21.62
C PRO A 194 16.30 -26.71 -21.43
N LYS A 195 15.43 -27.40 -20.69
CA LYS A 195 15.50 -28.85 -20.45
C LYS A 195 14.71 -29.68 -21.48
N GLY A 196 14.03 -29.01 -22.43
CA GLY A 196 13.29 -29.67 -23.50
C GLY A 196 14.20 -30.37 -24.50
N GLN A 197 13.58 -31.21 -25.35
CA GLN A 197 14.25 -31.80 -26.50
C GLN A 197 14.77 -30.70 -27.43
N SER A 198 15.91 -30.96 -28.08
CA SER A 198 16.46 -30.01 -29.05
C SER A 198 15.54 -29.88 -30.27
N ILE A 199 15.34 -28.64 -30.73
CA ILE A 199 14.56 -28.35 -31.92
C ILE A 199 15.20 -29.08 -33.13
N PRO A 200 14.40 -29.75 -33.98
CA PRO A 200 14.92 -30.44 -35.16
C PRO A 200 15.66 -29.50 -36.13
N GLN A 201 16.58 -30.06 -36.93
CA GLN A 201 17.28 -29.30 -37.97
C GLN A 201 16.49 -29.23 -39.27
N ARG A 202 16.68 -28.15 -40.02
CA ARG A 202 16.06 -27.95 -41.35
C ARG A 202 16.54 -29.00 -42.35
N ALA A 203 15.71 -29.28 -43.35
CA ALA A 203 16.04 -30.17 -44.47
C ALA A 203 17.24 -29.60 -45.27
N GLY A 204 18.44 -30.14 -45.01
CA GLY A 204 19.71 -29.62 -45.56
C GLY A 204 20.89 -29.61 -44.58
N GLY A 205 20.61 -29.79 -43.27
CA GLY A 205 21.62 -29.96 -42.23
C GLY A 205 22.29 -28.66 -41.75
N GLY A 206 22.42 -28.49 -40.43
CA GLY A 206 23.26 -27.45 -39.81
C GLY A 206 22.56 -26.23 -39.22
N VAL A 207 21.25 -26.01 -39.45
CA VAL A 207 20.47 -24.91 -38.84
C VAL A 207 19.21 -25.47 -38.20
N ILE A 208 18.90 -25.05 -36.97
CA ILE A 208 17.67 -25.41 -36.26
C ILE A 208 16.43 -24.81 -36.98
N MET A 209 15.31 -25.51 -36.90
CA MET A 209 14.03 -25.00 -37.41
C MET A 209 13.58 -23.75 -36.64
N ASP A 210 12.84 -22.87 -37.32
CA ASP A 210 12.08 -21.81 -36.65
C ASP A 210 10.80 -22.41 -36.05
N VAL A 211 10.20 -21.82 -35.03
CA VAL A 211 9.00 -22.40 -34.37
C VAL A 211 7.80 -21.52 -34.65
N GLN A 212 6.75 -22.09 -35.25
CA GLN A 212 5.50 -21.37 -35.53
C GLN A 212 4.41 -21.76 -34.53
N MET A 213 3.88 -20.78 -33.81
CA MET A 213 2.89 -20.97 -32.75
C MET A 213 1.60 -20.22 -33.06
N ALA A 214 0.47 -20.72 -32.56
CA ALA A 214 -0.79 -19.98 -32.56
C ALA A 214 -0.74 -18.85 -31.52
N SER A 215 -1.04 -17.63 -31.95
CA SER A 215 -1.11 -16.45 -31.09
C SER A 215 -2.57 -16.03 -30.92
N MET A 216 -3.06 -16.14 -29.69
CA MET A 216 -4.46 -15.91 -29.34
C MET A 216 -4.77 -14.43 -29.06
N ALA A 217 -3.80 -13.72 -28.47
CA ALA A 217 -3.83 -12.29 -28.27
C ALA A 217 -2.42 -11.73 -28.46
N SER A 218 -2.30 -10.51 -28.97
CA SER A 218 -1.01 -9.83 -29.08
C SER A 218 -1.11 -8.31 -28.99
N TRP A 219 -0.07 -7.69 -28.44
CA TRP A 219 0.09 -6.23 -28.39
C TRP A 219 1.58 -5.86 -28.31
N THR A 220 1.88 -4.57 -28.39
CA THR A 220 3.26 -4.05 -28.33
C THR A 220 3.37 -2.92 -27.32
N PHE A 221 4.56 -2.71 -26.77
CA PHE A 221 4.91 -1.56 -25.92
C PHE A 221 6.41 -1.24 -26.04
N VAL A 222 6.83 -0.11 -25.50
CA VAL A 222 8.25 0.30 -25.46
C VAL A 222 8.71 0.40 -24.00
N SER A 223 9.74 -0.36 -23.65
CA SER A 223 10.44 -0.23 -22.37
C SER A 223 11.56 0.78 -22.52
N THR A 224 11.65 1.74 -21.59
CA THR A 224 12.72 2.73 -21.52
C THR A 224 13.60 2.49 -20.31
N PRO A 225 14.88 2.87 -20.36
CA PRO A 225 15.70 2.94 -19.16
C PRO A 225 15.03 3.75 -18.06
N GLN A 226 15.20 3.32 -16.82
CA GLN A 226 14.73 4.08 -15.68
C GLN A 226 15.51 5.40 -15.62
N SER A 227 14.83 6.50 -15.93
CA SER A 227 15.39 7.84 -15.87
C SER A 227 14.98 8.53 -14.58
N GLY A 228 15.95 9.01 -13.80
CA GLY A 228 15.72 9.67 -12.52
C GLY A 228 15.82 8.74 -11.32
N LEU A 229 15.57 9.28 -10.12
CA LEU A 229 15.60 8.53 -8.87
C LEU A 229 14.27 7.81 -8.64
N SER A 230 14.33 6.59 -8.10
CA SER A 230 13.12 5.85 -7.67
C SER A 230 12.44 6.54 -6.48
N PHE A 231 11.18 6.21 -6.22
CA PHE A 231 10.48 6.71 -5.02
C PHE A 231 11.26 6.34 -3.74
N GLU A 232 11.76 5.10 -3.67
CA GLU A 232 12.59 4.62 -2.56
C GLU A 232 13.87 5.46 -2.41
N GLN A 233 14.59 5.71 -3.50
CA GLN A 233 15.81 6.53 -3.48
C GLN A 233 15.53 7.98 -3.06
N LEU A 234 14.42 8.58 -3.52
CA LEU A 234 14.02 9.92 -3.09
C LEU A 234 13.60 9.96 -1.63
N MET A 235 12.87 8.95 -1.16
CA MET A 235 12.51 8.82 0.25
C MET A 235 13.74 8.63 1.14
N GLN A 236 14.71 7.83 0.71
CA GLN A 236 15.98 7.67 1.41
C GLN A 236 16.76 8.98 1.46
N GLY A 237 16.84 9.71 0.33
CA GLY A 237 17.44 11.05 0.30
C GLY A 237 16.73 12.05 1.23
N LEU A 238 15.39 11.97 1.32
CA LEU A 238 14.62 12.77 2.27
C LEU A 238 14.92 12.37 3.73
N ILE A 239 15.16 11.10 4.03
CA ILE A 239 15.54 10.64 5.37
C ILE A 239 16.96 11.12 5.71
N ASP A 240 17.92 10.91 4.80
CA ASP A 240 19.33 11.25 4.99
C ASP A 240 19.57 12.75 5.17
N SER A 241 18.71 13.58 4.54
CA SER A 241 18.73 15.04 4.69
C SER A 241 18.17 15.54 6.04
N GLN A 242 17.53 14.69 6.85
CA GLN A 242 17.06 15.07 8.18
C GLN A 242 18.20 15.04 9.21
N ALA A 243 18.98 16.12 9.29
CA ALA A 243 20.12 16.23 10.21
C ALA A 243 19.75 16.39 11.71
N VAL A 244 18.51 16.82 12.02
CA VAL A 244 18.02 17.12 13.39
C VAL A 244 16.53 16.78 13.48
N THR A 245 15.99 16.68 14.69
CA THR A 245 14.55 16.54 14.97
C THR A 245 13.70 17.39 14.01
N PRO A 246 12.84 16.77 13.17
CA PRO A 246 12.15 17.41 12.05
C PRO A 246 11.02 18.34 12.54
N SER A 247 11.38 19.44 13.19
CA SER A 247 10.46 20.44 13.75
C SER A 247 10.56 21.74 12.97
N LEU A 248 9.43 22.42 12.74
CA LEU A 248 9.38 23.66 11.97
C LEU A 248 10.01 24.84 12.73
N ARG A 249 11.35 24.95 12.67
CA ARG A 249 12.13 26.01 13.30
C ARG A 249 13.38 26.34 12.51
N LEU A 250 13.98 27.50 12.80
CA LEU A 250 15.24 27.89 12.20
C LEU A 250 16.38 26.95 12.65
N PRO A 251 17.32 26.59 11.76
CA PRO A 251 18.53 25.90 12.14
C PRO A 251 19.33 26.75 13.12
N LEU A 252 19.64 26.19 14.30
CA LEU A 252 20.49 26.87 15.27
C LEU A 252 21.95 26.84 14.80
N PRO A 253 22.71 27.94 14.95
CA PRO A 253 24.11 27.96 14.59
C PRO A 253 24.91 26.96 15.44
N THR A 254 25.78 26.19 14.78
CA THR A 254 26.63 25.17 15.41
C THR A 254 27.91 25.74 16.02
N THR A 255 28.24 27.01 15.73
CA THR A 255 29.46 27.68 16.18
C THR A 255 29.16 29.07 16.75
N GLY A 256 29.73 29.37 17.92
CA GLY A 256 29.44 30.60 18.68
C GLY A 256 28.12 30.50 19.43
N GLY A 257 28.18 30.31 20.75
CA GLY A 257 26.99 30.16 21.58
C GLY A 257 26.13 31.43 21.57
N LEU A 258 24.86 31.29 21.19
CA LEU A 258 23.85 32.33 21.35
C LEU A 258 23.43 32.43 22.84
N PRO A 259 23.07 33.62 23.34
CA PRO A 259 22.43 33.76 24.64
C PRO A 259 21.20 32.85 24.76
N LYS A 260 21.05 32.20 25.92
CA LYS A 260 19.97 31.22 26.16
C LYS A 260 18.58 31.75 25.81
N ALA A 261 18.27 33.01 26.16
CA ALA A 261 16.98 33.63 25.86
C ALA A 261 16.65 33.65 24.36
N ILE A 262 17.66 33.90 23.52
CA ILE A 262 17.52 33.90 22.05
C ILE A 262 17.41 32.46 21.54
N THR A 263 18.25 31.56 22.04
CA THR A 263 18.21 30.14 21.68
C THR A 263 16.86 29.51 22.00
N ASP A 264 16.28 29.81 23.17
CA ASP A 264 14.96 29.32 23.59
C ASP A 264 13.87 29.82 22.63
N ARG A 265 13.89 31.11 22.25
CA ARG A 265 12.94 31.69 21.28
C ARG A 265 13.05 31.06 19.89
N LEU A 266 14.25 30.87 19.36
CA LEU A 266 14.46 30.20 18.08
C LEU A 266 14.01 28.73 18.12
N THR A 267 14.23 28.06 19.26
CA THR A 267 13.79 26.69 19.51
C THR A 267 12.26 26.57 19.52
N ASP A 268 11.58 27.58 20.07
CA ASP A 268 10.12 27.72 20.09
C ASP A 268 9.51 28.18 18.74
N GLY A 269 10.35 28.33 17.71
CA GLY A 269 9.93 28.64 16.33
C GLY A 269 9.74 30.13 16.03
N TYR A 270 10.19 31.03 16.90
CA TYR A 270 10.15 32.46 16.63
C TYR A 270 11.23 32.88 15.64
N VAL A 271 10.91 33.83 14.78
CA VAL A 271 11.87 34.52 13.92
C VAL A 271 11.92 36.01 14.26
N ALA A 272 13.07 36.64 14.04
CA ALA A 272 13.18 38.09 14.15
C ALA A 272 12.68 38.72 12.84
N ALA A 273 11.48 39.30 12.89
CA ALA A 273 10.87 39.99 11.75
C ALA A 273 11.10 41.50 11.87
N THR A 274 11.39 42.15 10.74
CA THR A 274 11.45 43.62 10.69
C THR A 274 10.01 44.17 10.72
N TYR A 275 9.76 45.16 11.57
CA TYR A 275 8.47 45.85 11.62
C TYR A 275 8.66 47.37 11.68
N ALA A 276 7.69 48.10 11.15
CA ALA A 276 7.68 49.56 11.15
C ALA A 276 6.60 50.08 12.11
N PRO A 277 6.95 50.54 13.32
CA PRO A 277 5.98 51.09 14.28
C PRO A 277 5.36 52.43 13.85
N GLY A 278 5.80 53.02 12.74
CA GLY A 278 5.31 54.29 12.20
C GLY A 278 6.14 54.79 11.00
N ALA A 279 5.76 55.93 10.43
CA ALA A 279 6.43 56.50 9.26
C ALA A 279 7.88 56.88 9.59
N GLY A 280 8.84 56.17 8.97
CA GLY A 280 10.28 56.48 9.02
C GLY A 280 11.10 55.68 10.04
N ASN A 281 10.48 54.85 10.89
CA ASN A 281 11.21 54.01 11.85
C ASN A 281 11.11 52.53 11.48
N SER A 282 12.24 51.82 11.52
CA SER A 282 12.32 50.36 11.41
C SER A 282 12.87 49.78 12.71
N SER A 283 12.18 48.79 13.27
CA SER A 283 12.64 47.99 14.41
C SER A 283 12.49 46.50 14.08
N PHE A 284 12.92 45.62 14.97
CA PHE A 284 12.62 44.19 14.88
C PHE A 284 11.70 43.75 16.02
N ALA A 285 10.91 42.71 15.75
CA ALA A 285 10.01 42.06 16.67
C ALA A 285 10.09 40.55 16.49
N TRP A 286 9.78 39.80 17.55
CA TRP A 286 9.56 38.37 17.44
C TRP A 286 8.25 38.11 16.72
N TYR A 287 8.27 37.14 15.81
CA TYR A 287 7.10 36.66 15.09
C TYR A 287 7.13 35.13 15.00
N ARG A 288 5.98 34.50 15.25
CA ARG A 288 5.71 33.10 14.99
C ARG A 288 4.34 32.97 14.32
N GLY A 289 4.27 32.10 13.31
CA GLY A 289 3.01 31.76 12.64
C GLY A 289 2.12 30.80 13.44
N PRO A 290 1.05 30.27 12.84
CA PRO A 290 0.17 29.28 13.47
C PRO A 290 0.83 27.91 13.67
N LEU A 291 1.95 27.65 13.00
CA LEU A 291 2.63 26.36 13.00
C LEU A 291 3.77 26.39 14.02
N SER A 292 3.58 25.75 15.17
CA SER A 292 4.53 25.79 16.29
C SER A 292 5.35 24.49 16.39
N PRO A 293 6.68 24.54 16.51
CA PRO A 293 7.50 23.33 16.68
C PRO A 293 7.35 22.69 18.07
N VAL A 294 6.82 23.44 19.03
CA VAL A 294 6.56 23.02 20.42
C VAL A 294 5.07 23.13 20.71
N LEU A 295 4.59 22.44 21.75
CA LEU A 295 3.22 22.60 22.20
C LEU A 295 2.97 24.08 22.55
N PRO A 296 2.02 24.76 21.89
CA PRO A 296 1.74 26.16 22.15
C PRO A 296 1.33 26.36 23.61
N GLN A 297 1.81 27.45 24.19
CA GLN A 297 1.40 27.84 25.53
C GLN A 297 -0.11 28.15 25.55
N PRO A 298 -0.81 27.89 26.67
CA PRO A 298 -2.23 28.21 26.79
C PRO A 298 -2.47 29.70 26.52
N LEU A 299 -3.64 30.01 25.93
CA LEU A 299 -4.03 31.37 25.55
C LEU A 299 -3.80 32.36 26.70
N PRO A 300 -2.90 33.35 26.57
CA PRO A 300 -2.79 34.42 27.56
C PRO A 300 -4.05 35.29 27.50
N THR A 301 -4.44 35.87 28.64
CA THR A 301 -5.43 36.94 28.65
C THR A 301 -4.77 38.27 28.26
N VAL A 302 -5.53 39.14 27.59
CA VAL A 302 -5.05 40.41 27.06
C VAL A 302 -5.84 41.58 27.63
N GLY A 303 -5.23 42.77 27.71
CA GLY A 303 -5.88 43.99 28.19
C GLY A 303 -6.07 44.11 29.72
N ASN A 304 -6.63 45.25 30.14
CA ASN A 304 -7.03 45.52 31.52
C ASN A 304 -8.42 46.19 31.54
N PRO A 305 -9.50 45.48 31.93
CA PRO A 305 -9.51 44.12 32.48
C PRO A 305 -9.12 43.05 31.46
N ALA A 306 -8.63 41.91 31.97
CA ALA A 306 -8.21 40.77 31.17
C ALA A 306 -9.38 40.16 30.38
N VAL A 307 -9.28 40.14 29.05
CA VAL A 307 -10.20 39.48 28.12
C VAL A 307 -9.48 38.36 27.35
N ALA A 308 -10.23 37.40 26.81
CA ALA A 308 -9.62 36.35 25.97
C ALA A 308 -9.16 36.93 24.61
N ILE A 309 -8.10 36.36 24.01
CA ILE A 309 -7.55 36.81 22.71
C ILE A 309 -8.62 36.95 21.61
N ARG A 310 -9.56 36.00 21.57
CA ARG A 310 -10.69 36.00 20.62
C ARG A 310 -11.62 37.21 20.75
N GLU A 311 -11.46 38.01 21.80
CA GLU A 311 -12.27 39.19 22.12
C GLU A 311 -11.52 40.50 21.94
N ALA A 312 -10.26 40.45 21.51
CA ALA A 312 -9.45 41.64 21.30
C ALA A 312 -10.10 42.57 20.26
N ALA A 313 -10.29 43.83 20.65
CA ALA A 313 -10.95 44.84 19.82
C ALA A 313 -9.99 45.44 18.78
N ALA A 314 -8.68 45.37 19.04
CA ALA A 314 -7.65 45.89 18.17
C ALA A 314 -6.37 45.04 18.22
N ALA A 315 -5.56 45.13 17.16
CA ALA A 315 -4.26 44.46 17.10
C ALA A 315 -3.29 44.90 18.20
N ASP A 316 -3.34 46.17 18.62
CA ASP A 316 -2.41 46.73 19.62
C ASP A 316 -2.61 46.10 21.00
N GLU A 317 -3.81 45.61 21.32
CA GLU A 317 -4.10 44.87 22.56
C GLU A 317 -3.40 43.51 22.60
N LEU A 318 -2.98 43.00 21.44
CA LEU A 318 -2.33 41.71 21.25
C LEU A 318 -0.80 41.84 21.09
N ALA A 319 -0.25 43.04 21.18
CA ALA A 319 1.20 43.24 21.17
C ALA A 319 1.79 42.89 22.55
N ILE A 320 2.73 41.95 22.58
CA ILE A 320 3.33 41.47 23.83
C ILE A 320 4.72 42.10 23.99
N TYR A 321 4.95 42.85 25.05
CA TYR A 321 6.27 43.39 25.35
C TYR A 321 7.10 42.38 26.16
N VAL A 322 8.18 41.86 25.56
CA VAL A 322 9.09 40.91 26.21
C VAL A 322 10.15 41.69 26.98
N ALA A 323 9.85 41.98 28.25
CA ALA A 323 10.70 42.85 29.08
C ALA A 323 12.16 42.36 29.22
N GLY A 324 12.39 41.04 29.17
CA GLY A 324 13.74 40.46 29.24
C GLY A 324 14.63 40.78 28.04
N ASP A 325 14.03 40.92 26.86
CA ASP A 325 14.74 41.17 25.60
C ASP A 325 14.63 42.64 25.15
N GLY A 326 13.69 43.40 25.73
CA GLY A 326 13.39 44.78 25.32
C GLY A 326 12.72 44.90 23.96
N VAL A 327 12.07 43.81 23.51
CA VAL A 327 11.53 43.66 22.14
C VAL A 327 10.06 43.23 22.20
N PHE A 328 9.29 43.58 21.18
CA PHE A 328 7.90 43.12 21.06
C PHE A 328 7.81 41.73 20.42
N ASP A 329 6.88 40.92 20.89
CA ASP A 329 6.33 39.77 20.19
C ASP A 329 4.99 40.19 19.57
N LEU A 330 4.97 40.20 18.23
CA LEU A 330 3.85 40.70 17.43
C LEU A 330 3.06 39.56 16.78
N SER A 331 3.25 38.31 17.21
CA SER A 331 2.64 37.13 16.59
C SER A 331 1.12 37.22 16.52
N PHE A 332 0.46 37.53 17.65
CA PHE A 332 -1.01 37.65 17.72
C PHE A 332 -1.53 38.94 17.08
N ALA A 333 -0.82 40.06 17.24
CA ALA A 333 -1.18 41.33 16.60
C ALA A 333 -1.13 41.22 15.06
N ALA A 334 -0.11 40.52 14.54
CA ALA A 334 0.01 40.20 13.12
C ALA A 334 -1.13 39.28 12.66
N ALA A 335 -1.44 38.21 13.40
CA ALA A 335 -2.57 37.32 13.11
C ALA A 335 -3.89 38.09 12.98
N TRP A 336 -4.19 38.97 13.93
CA TRP A 336 -5.39 39.80 13.90
C TRP A 336 -5.44 40.71 12.67
N ASN A 337 -4.33 41.38 12.33
CA ASN A 337 -4.27 42.23 11.14
C ASN A 337 -4.43 41.42 9.85
N ILE A 338 -3.84 40.23 9.76
CA ILE A 338 -3.98 39.34 8.60
C ILE A 338 -5.44 38.89 8.45
N GLY A 339 -6.09 38.49 9.55
CA GLY A 339 -7.49 38.07 9.55
C GLY A 339 -8.41 39.18 9.04
N ARG A 340 -8.21 40.40 9.53
CA ARG A 340 -8.94 41.58 9.05
C ARG A 340 -8.67 41.88 7.58
N ALA A 341 -7.41 41.79 7.14
CA ALA A 341 -7.03 42.06 5.76
C ALA A 341 -7.64 41.02 4.78
N LEU A 342 -7.60 39.73 5.13
CA LEU A 342 -8.23 38.64 4.36
C LEU A 342 -9.75 38.77 4.32
N ALA A 343 -10.36 39.19 5.43
CA ALA A 343 -11.79 39.45 5.47
C ALA A 343 -12.20 40.66 4.60
N LEU A 344 -11.35 41.70 4.54
CA LEU A 344 -11.57 42.88 3.69
C LEU A 344 -11.34 42.59 2.20
N SER A 345 -10.43 41.68 1.87
CA SER A 345 -10.13 41.34 0.48
C SER A 345 -11.20 40.43 -0.16
N ASP A 346 -11.95 39.68 0.66
CA ASP A 346 -13.08 38.86 0.19
C ASP A 346 -14.39 39.69 0.12
N ALA A 347 -14.74 40.11 -1.10
CA ALA A 347 -15.93 40.92 -1.35
C ALA A 347 -17.25 40.22 -0.92
N ASN A 348 -17.33 38.90 -1.05
CA ASN A 348 -18.54 38.15 -0.68
C ASN A 348 -18.69 38.06 0.84
N PHE A 349 -17.59 37.83 1.55
CA PHE A 349 -17.56 37.85 3.00
C PHE A 349 -17.89 39.25 3.53
N ALA A 350 -17.23 40.29 3.02
CA ALA A 350 -17.49 41.68 3.41
C ALA A 350 -18.97 42.07 3.21
N ALA A 351 -19.56 41.73 2.06
CA ALA A 351 -20.98 41.98 1.81
C ALA A 351 -21.89 41.20 2.80
N SER A 352 -21.56 39.95 3.10
CA SER A 352 -22.29 39.12 4.05
C SER A 352 -22.27 39.70 5.47
N THR A 353 -21.12 40.23 5.94
CA THR A 353 -21.03 40.89 7.25
C THR A 353 -21.87 42.18 7.31
N VAL A 354 -21.92 42.96 6.22
CA VAL A 354 -22.78 44.16 6.14
C VAL A 354 -24.26 43.77 6.18
N ASN A 355 -24.65 42.73 5.44
CA ASN A 355 -26.02 42.23 5.41
C ASN A 355 -26.46 41.68 6.77
N LEU A 356 -25.59 40.89 7.43
CA LEU A 356 -25.81 40.40 8.79
C LEU A 356 -26.07 41.56 9.74
N ARG A 357 -25.22 42.59 9.75
CA ARG A 357 -25.42 43.77 10.63
C ARG A 357 -26.71 44.51 10.33
N ARG A 358 -27.05 44.73 9.06
CA ARG A 358 -28.30 45.38 8.67
C ARG A 358 -29.52 44.58 9.13
N ALA A 359 -29.52 43.27 8.90
CA ALA A 359 -30.60 42.37 9.30
C ALA A 359 -30.76 42.35 10.84
N SER A 360 -29.66 42.24 11.58
CA SER A 360 -29.66 42.26 13.05
C SER A 360 -30.17 43.58 13.61
N LYS A 361 -29.70 44.73 13.10
CA LYS A 361 -30.18 46.06 13.53
C LYS A 361 -31.67 46.24 13.23
N ALA A 362 -32.14 45.82 12.05
CA ALA A 362 -33.55 45.88 11.69
C ALA A 362 -34.42 44.99 12.60
N SER A 363 -33.96 43.80 12.97
CA SER A 363 -34.67 42.90 13.89
C SER A 363 -34.71 43.45 15.31
N LEU A 364 -33.57 43.93 15.85
CA LEU A 364 -33.52 44.55 17.18
C LEU A 364 -34.36 45.83 17.27
N ALA A 365 -34.33 46.68 16.24
CA ALA A 365 -35.15 47.89 16.17
C ALA A 365 -36.65 47.56 16.13
N ARG A 366 -37.06 46.54 15.37
CA ARG A 366 -38.45 46.06 15.34
C ARG A 366 -38.90 45.54 16.70
N LEU A 367 -38.06 44.76 17.39
CA LEU A 367 -38.34 44.24 18.72
C LEU A 367 -38.44 45.36 19.76
N ALA A 368 -37.45 46.26 19.81
CA ALA A 368 -37.48 47.41 20.72
C ALA A 368 -38.66 48.33 20.46
N HIS A 369 -39.02 48.57 19.19
CA HIS A 369 -40.21 49.35 18.84
C HIS A 369 -41.48 48.68 19.37
N ARG A 370 -41.66 47.37 19.15
CA ARG A 370 -42.82 46.62 19.65
C ARG A 370 -42.91 46.64 21.19
N LEU A 371 -41.78 46.58 21.89
CA LEU A 371 -41.75 46.68 23.36
C LEU A 371 -42.05 48.10 23.88
N ASN A 372 -41.82 49.13 23.08
CA ASN A 372 -42.09 50.53 23.43
C ASN A 372 -43.49 51.04 23.04
N VAL A 373 -44.24 50.30 22.20
CA VAL A 373 -45.60 50.69 21.79
C VAL A 373 -46.60 50.40 22.91
N PRO A 374 -47.36 51.40 23.41
CA PRO A 374 -48.39 51.20 24.41
C PRO A 374 -49.68 50.69 23.76
N GLN A 375 -49.78 49.38 23.58
CA GLN A 375 -51.06 48.72 23.41
C GLN A 375 -51.10 47.52 24.38
N ALA A 376 -52.24 47.31 25.02
CA ALA A 376 -52.49 46.16 25.84
C ALA A 376 -52.27 44.90 25.00
N LEU A 377 -51.09 44.29 25.12
CA LEU A 377 -50.81 43.00 24.52
C LEU A 377 -51.77 42.01 25.17
N ASN A 378 -52.83 41.62 24.44
CA ASN A 378 -53.70 40.55 24.89
C ASN A 378 -52.87 39.25 24.91
N ALA A 379 -53.20 38.32 25.80
CA ALA A 379 -52.52 37.03 25.95
C ALA A 379 -52.13 36.32 24.61
N PRO A 380 -52.95 36.31 23.54
CA PRO A 380 -52.55 35.74 22.25
C PRO A 380 -51.44 36.50 21.51
N ASP A 381 -51.31 37.82 21.69
CA ASP A 381 -50.21 38.61 21.11
C ASP A 381 -48.91 38.41 21.88
N LEU A 382 -48.97 38.16 23.20
CA LEU A 382 -47.82 37.70 23.99
C LEU A 382 -47.40 36.28 23.61
N LEU A 383 -48.35 35.38 23.30
CA LEU A 383 -48.07 34.03 22.80
C LEU A 383 -47.48 34.06 21.38
N LYS A 384 -47.92 34.97 20.51
CA LYS A 384 -47.28 35.22 19.21
C LYS A 384 -45.89 35.84 19.36
N LEU A 385 -45.71 36.76 20.31
CA LEU A 385 -44.39 37.33 20.62
C LEU A 385 -43.44 36.26 21.19
N ALA A 386 -43.96 35.36 22.03
CA ALA A 386 -43.25 34.21 22.58
C ALA A 386 -42.96 33.14 21.51
N ALA A 387 -43.85 32.94 20.53
CA ALA A 387 -43.65 32.06 19.39
C ALA A 387 -42.66 32.63 18.36
N GLU A 388 -42.67 33.95 18.11
CA GLU A 388 -41.64 34.65 17.31
C GLU A 388 -40.30 34.78 18.07
N LEU A 389 -40.33 34.69 19.40
CA LEU A 389 -39.20 34.50 20.31
C LEU A 389 -39.04 33.02 20.72
N GLY A 390 -39.46 32.06 19.89
CA GLY A 390 -39.09 30.64 19.98
C GLY A 390 -39.26 29.94 21.33
N ALA A 391 -40.14 30.41 22.23
CA ALA A 391 -40.41 29.74 23.50
C ALA A 391 -41.37 28.57 23.26
N ALA A 392 -40.85 27.47 22.72
CA ALA A 392 -41.50 26.17 22.81
C ALA A 392 -41.32 25.64 24.24
N ASP A 393 -42.41 25.69 25.00
CA ASP A 393 -42.81 24.77 26.06
C ASP A 393 -41.71 23.84 26.62
N GLN A 394 -41.09 24.24 27.73
CA GLN A 394 -40.63 23.30 28.76
C GLN A 394 -40.98 23.89 30.13
N GLY A 395 -41.88 23.20 30.84
CA GLY A 395 -42.35 23.57 32.16
C GLY A 395 -41.18 23.81 33.13
N GLY A 396 -41.03 25.05 33.57
CA GLY A 396 -40.07 25.47 34.58
C GLY A 396 -40.57 26.77 35.20
N ASP A 397 -40.57 26.81 36.53
CA ASP A 397 -41.23 27.80 37.38
C ASP A 397 -41.11 29.26 36.90
N ALA A 398 -42.25 29.95 36.86
CA ALA A 398 -42.34 31.36 36.51
C ALA A 398 -41.56 32.21 37.53
N GLY A 399 -40.29 32.47 37.23
CA GLY A 399 -39.46 33.41 37.95
C GLY A 399 -40.17 34.75 38.08
N THR A 400 -40.40 35.16 39.32
CA THR A 400 -41.13 36.36 39.69
C THR A 400 -40.41 37.59 39.14
N LEU A 401 -41.03 38.28 38.18
CA LEU A 401 -40.62 39.63 37.79
C LEU A 401 -40.60 40.51 39.06
N PRO A 402 -39.54 41.31 39.30
CA PRO A 402 -39.47 42.15 40.48
C PRO A 402 -40.67 43.10 40.52
N ALA A 403 -41.33 43.12 41.67
CA ALA A 403 -42.61 43.75 41.92
C ALA A 403 -42.70 45.16 41.32
N ARG A 404 -43.81 45.35 40.59
CA ARG A 404 -44.36 46.61 40.10
C ARG A 404 -44.33 47.67 41.21
N ARG A 405 -43.27 48.49 41.26
CA ARG A 405 -43.25 49.71 42.07
C ARG A 405 -44.42 50.58 41.62
N THR A 406 -45.31 50.90 42.57
CA THR A 406 -46.44 51.80 42.38
C THR A 406 -45.94 53.16 41.90
N LEU A 407 -46.15 53.44 40.62
CA LEU A 407 -45.80 54.72 40.00
C LEU A 407 -46.75 55.81 40.50
N ARG A 408 -46.18 56.82 41.19
CA ARG A 408 -46.78 58.15 41.28
C ARG A 408 -46.93 58.73 39.86
N PRO A 409 -47.97 59.53 39.59
CA PRO A 409 -48.15 60.16 38.28
C PRO A 409 -47.17 61.33 38.16
N GLY A 410 -46.00 61.05 37.60
CA GLY A 410 -44.94 62.02 37.29
C GLY A 410 -43.98 61.40 36.29
N LEU A 411 -43.96 61.97 35.08
CA LEU A 411 -43.31 61.44 33.88
C LEU A 411 -41.79 61.18 34.02
N SER A 412 -41.40 59.92 33.83
CA SER A 412 -40.26 59.57 32.97
C SER A 412 -40.48 58.14 32.47
N ARG A 413 -40.90 57.98 31.22
CA ARG A 413 -41.10 56.66 30.60
C ARG A 413 -39.73 56.12 30.19
N SER A 414 -39.32 54.98 30.74
CA SER A 414 -38.10 54.29 30.32
C SER A 414 -38.29 53.73 28.91
N PHE A 415 -37.69 54.40 27.92
CA PHE A 415 -37.62 53.90 26.54
C PHE A 415 -36.62 52.74 26.49
N ILE A 416 -37.03 51.57 26.00
CA ILE A 416 -36.15 50.40 25.85
C ILE A 416 -35.28 50.63 24.61
N HIS A 417 -33.97 50.74 24.78
CA HIS A 417 -33.05 50.86 23.65
C HIS A 417 -32.87 49.51 22.94
N PRO A 418 -32.68 49.44 21.61
CA PRO A 418 -32.44 48.17 20.90
C PRO A 418 -31.30 47.31 21.45
N ARG A 419 -30.28 47.94 22.06
CA ARG A 419 -29.20 47.24 22.77
C ARG A 419 -29.70 46.50 24.02
N ASP A 420 -30.65 47.06 24.75
CA ASP A 420 -31.14 46.50 26.02
C ASP A 420 -32.00 45.25 25.79
N VAL A 421 -32.53 45.08 24.57
CA VAL A 421 -33.25 43.85 24.15
C VAL A 421 -32.33 42.63 24.21
N LEU A 422 -31.02 42.79 23.95
CA LEU A 422 -30.05 41.69 24.01
C LEU A 422 -29.78 41.20 25.44
N ALA A 423 -30.17 41.96 26.47
CA ALA A 423 -30.08 41.52 27.86
C ALA A 423 -31.19 40.50 28.23
N LEU A 424 -32.18 40.29 27.35
CA LEU A 424 -33.21 39.27 27.54
C LEU A 424 -32.65 37.87 27.23
N PRO A 425 -32.81 36.86 28.11
CA PRO A 425 -32.20 35.54 27.94
C PRO A 425 -32.53 34.83 26.62
N SER A 426 -33.73 35.05 26.07
CA SER A 426 -34.16 34.44 24.81
C SER A 426 -33.85 35.28 23.56
N ALA A 427 -33.41 36.54 23.68
CA ALA A 427 -33.25 37.41 22.51
C ALA A 427 -32.14 36.93 21.57
N ALA A 428 -31.00 36.49 22.11
CA ALA A 428 -29.85 36.03 21.33
C ALA A 428 -30.12 34.72 20.54
N PRO A 429 -30.61 33.61 21.14
CA PRO A 429 -30.86 32.38 20.40
C PRO A 429 -31.93 32.54 19.31
N ASN A 430 -32.98 33.32 19.57
CA ASN A 430 -34.01 33.59 18.56
C ASN A 430 -33.51 34.44 17.40
N LEU A 431 -32.68 35.44 17.71
CA LEU A 431 -32.07 36.25 16.67
C LEU A 431 -31.08 35.40 15.85
N ALA A 432 -30.37 34.47 16.47
CA ALA A 432 -29.53 33.51 15.78
C ALA A 432 -30.33 32.57 14.87
N GLN A 433 -31.48 32.05 15.33
CA GLN A 433 -32.36 31.22 14.52
C GLN A 433 -32.89 31.98 13.29
N ASN A 434 -33.30 33.24 13.46
CA ASN A 434 -33.77 34.08 12.35
C ASN A 434 -32.67 34.49 11.37
N LEU A 435 -31.41 34.44 11.79
CA LEU A 435 -30.24 34.80 10.98
C LEU A 435 -29.37 33.58 10.62
N SER A 436 -29.92 32.39 10.74
CA SER A 436 -29.20 31.12 10.59
C SER A 436 -28.43 31.04 9.28
N ASP A 437 -29.03 31.43 8.16
CA ASP A 437 -28.38 31.44 6.84
C ASP A 437 -27.15 32.36 6.79
N HIS A 438 -27.25 33.55 7.40
CA HIS A 438 -26.15 34.52 7.44
C HIS A 438 -25.02 34.03 8.36
N LEU A 439 -25.38 33.41 9.49
CA LEU A 439 -24.43 32.82 10.43
C LEU A 439 -23.75 31.58 9.84
N ALA A 440 -24.47 30.76 9.09
CA ALA A 440 -23.91 29.61 8.40
C ALA A 440 -22.89 30.04 7.33
N GLY A 441 -23.20 31.08 6.56
CA GLY A 441 -22.26 31.66 5.60
C GLY A 441 -20.98 32.20 6.25
N LEU A 442 -21.14 32.94 7.37
CA LEU A 442 -20.02 33.45 8.17
C LEU A 442 -19.19 32.31 8.77
N ALA A 443 -19.83 31.32 9.38
CA ALA A 443 -19.16 30.16 9.99
C ALA A 443 -18.39 29.36 8.94
N LYS A 444 -18.96 29.12 7.76
CA LYS A 444 -18.29 28.41 6.65
C LYS A 444 -17.00 29.12 6.22
N TRP A 445 -17.02 30.45 6.13
CA TRP A 445 -15.83 31.22 5.79
C TRP A 445 -14.78 31.16 6.90
N LEU A 446 -15.19 31.27 8.17
CA LEU A 446 -14.28 31.13 9.31
C LEU A 446 -13.69 29.72 9.42
N ILE A 447 -14.46 28.66 9.14
CA ILE A 447 -13.95 27.28 9.10
C ILE A 447 -12.86 27.15 8.03
N LYS A 448 -13.06 27.73 6.83
CA LYS A 448 -12.05 27.77 5.77
C LYS A 448 -10.80 28.56 6.17
N LEU A 449 -10.97 29.65 6.92
CA LEU A 449 -9.85 30.43 7.46
C LEU A 449 -9.06 29.63 8.51
N ARG A 450 -9.77 28.92 9.40
CA ARG A 450 -9.18 28.06 10.46
C ARG A 450 -8.47 26.83 9.90
N SER A 451 -8.82 26.36 8.70
CA SER A 451 -8.05 25.33 7.98
C SER A 451 -6.82 25.88 7.26
N LEU A 452 -6.51 27.17 7.44
CA LEU A 452 -5.39 27.91 6.85
C LEU A 452 -5.44 28.02 5.31
N ALA A 453 -6.59 27.77 4.69
CA ALA A 453 -6.71 27.61 3.23
C ALA A 453 -6.43 28.90 2.45
N THR A 454 -6.63 30.04 3.09
CA THR A 454 -6.49 31.37 2.50
C THR A 454 -5.23 32.10 2.97
N LEU A 455 -4.43 31.48 3.84
CA LEU A 455 -3.28 32.15 4.46
C LEU A 455 -2.08 32.16 3.51
N PRO A 456 -1.44 33.32 3.28
CA PRO A 456 -0.20 33.38 2.51
C PRO A 456 0.91 32.54 3.14
N PHE A 457 1.71 31.86 2.31
CA PHE A 457 2.76 30.94 2.77
C PHE A 457 3.79 31.61 3.70
N ALA A 458 4.14 32.87 3.47
CA ALA A 458 5.07 33.64 4.31
C ALA A 458 4.59 33.83 5.76
N HIS A 459 3.31 33.61 6.06
CA HIS A 459 2.81 33.64 7.43
C HIS A 459 2.81 32.26 8.09
N LEU A 460 2.83 31.18 7.29
CA LEU A 460 2.99 29.79 7.75
C LEU A 460 4.46 29.47 8.02
N VAL A 461 5.33 29.88 7.10
CA VAL A 461 6.79 29.69 7.15
C VAL A 461 7.43 31.06 7.00
N PRO A 462 7.66 31.78 8.12
CA PRO A 462 8.14 33.17 8.10
C PRO A 462 9.53 33.35 7.51
N ASP A 463 10.38 32.33 7.63
CA ASP A 463 11.73 32.32 7.07
C ASP A 463 11.94 31.03 6.25
N PRO A 464 12.40 31.12 4.99
CA PRO A 464 12.58 29.97 4.12
C PRO A 464 13.58 28.93 4.67
N ALA A 465 14.51 29.32 5.56
CA ALA A 465 15.44 28.40 6.20
C ALA A 465 14.75 27.46 7.21
N MET A 466 13.51 27.76 7.64
CA MET A 466 12.70 26.85 8.46
C MET A 466 12.21 25.62 7.69
N LEU A 467 12.09 25.73 6.36
CA LEU A 467 11.71 24.64 5.45
C LEU A 467 12.69 24.54 4.26
N PRO A 468 13.93 24.04 4.49
CA PRO A 468 14.92 23.81 3.43
C PRO A 468 14.43 22.84 2.35
N VAL A 469 15.14 22.80 1.22
CA VAL A 469 14.91 21.76 0.19
C VAL A 469 15.27 20.39 0.79
N GLU A 470 14.51 19.35 0.43
CA GLU A 470 14.59 18.01 1.04
C GLU A 470 14.41 18.05 2.57
N SER A 471 13.24 18.53 3.02
CA SER A 471 12.94 18.59 4.43
C SER A 471 11.50 18.19 4.77
N ILE A 472 11.36 17.55 5.94
CA ILE A 472 10.06 17.27 6.56
C ILE A 472 9.98 18.00 7.90
N ARG A 473 8.87 18.67 8.19
CA ARG A 473 8.70 19.51 9.39
C ARG A 473 7.34 19.25 10.02
N PHE A 474 7.35 18.69 11.22
CA PHE A 474 6.19 18.51 12.06
C PHE A 474 5.95 19.76 12.92
N PHE A 475 4.68 20.01 13.22
CA PHE A 475 4.26 21.15 14.03
C PHE A 475 2.95 20.87 14.77
N HIS A 476 2.75 21.60 15.86
CA HIS A 476 1.50 21.77 16.57
C HIS A 476 0.75 22.99 16.03
N MET A 477 -0.57 22.96 16.13
CA MET A 477 -1.40 24.10 15.77
C MET A 477 -1.55 25.08 16.94
N ASP A 478 -1.20 26.35 16.75
CA ASP A 478 -1.38 27.41 17.74
C ASP A 478 -2.82 27.93 17.72
N ALA A 479 -3.63 27.41 18.65
CA ALA A 479 -5.03 27.82 18.82
C ALA A 479 -5.17 29.32 19.17
N GLY A 480 -4.22 29.90 19.90
CA GLY A 480 -4.22 31.32 20.23
C GLY A 480 -4.01 32.19 19.01
N TRP A 481 -3.12 31.76 18.11
CA TRP A 481 -2.86 32.45 16.86
C TRP A 481 -4.10 32.40 15.94
N ILE A 482 -4.74 31.23 15.83
CA ILE A 482 -5.98 31.07 15.06
C ILE A 482 -7.13 31.89 15.64
N ASP A 483 -7.24 31.97 16.97
CA ASP A 483 -8.25 32.79 17.64
C ASP A 483 -8.02 34.27 17.38
N ALA A 484 -6.77 34.75 17.41
CA ALA A 484 -6.42 36.13 17.05
C ALA A 484 -6.75 36.44 15.58
N LEU A 485 -6.42 35.51 14.66
CA LEU A 485 -6.77 35.59 13.24
C LEU A 485 -8.29 35.71 13.04
N THR A 486 -9.06 34.86 13.74
CA THR A 486 -10.52 34.86 13.69
C THR A 486 -11.09 36.16 14.27
N ALA A 487 -10.55 36.65 15.40
CA ALA A 487 -10.96 37.93 15.99
C ALA A 487 -10.74 39.10 15.04
N GLY A 488 -9.60 39.11 14.33
CA GLY A 488 -9.29 40.07 13.29
C GLY A 488 -10.34 40.10 12.18
N ALA A 489 -10.72 38.94 11.66
CA ALA A 489 -11.78 38.86 10.65
C ALA A 489 -13.14 39.33 11.19
N MET A 490 -13.46 38.95 12.43
CA MET A 490 -14.71 39.33 13.10
C MET A 490 -14.79 40.80 13.49
N SER A 491 -13.66 41.54 13.49
CA SER A 491 -13.66 42.98 13.72
C SER A 491 -14.51 43.74 12.69
N LEU A 492 -14.67 43.22 11.46
CA LEU A 492 -15.55 43.82 10.44
C LEU A 492 -17.04 43.76 10.80
N CYS A 493 -17.41 42.86 11.72
CA CYS A 493 -18.76 42.76 12.25
C CYS A 493 -19.04 43.79 13.35
N VAL A 494 -18.05 44.59 13.78
CA VAL A 494 -18.20 45.57 14.86
C VAL A 494 -17.87 46.98 14.34
N GLN A 495 -18.86 47.88 14.30
CA GLN A 495 -18.65 49.31 14.01
C GLN A 495 -19.06 50.22 15.17
N ASP A 496 -20.01 49.80 15.98
CA ASP A 496 -20.51 50.56 17.12
C ASP A 496 -20.73 49.66 18.35
N SER A 497 -21.13 50.27 19.46
CA SER A 497 -21.37 49.55 20.72
C SER A 497 -22.56 48.58 20.68
N GLN A 498 -23.51 48.76 19.74
CA GLN A 498 -24.63 47.84 19.55
C GLN A 498 -24.17 46.58 18.81
N ASP A 499 -23.35 46.74 17.77
CA ASP A 499 -22.73 45.63 17.05
C ASP A 499 -21.84 44.78 17.97
N LEU A 500 -21.05 45.43 18.85
CA LEU A 500 -20.25 44.72 19.84
C LEU A 500 -21.11 43.88 20.80
N ALA A 501 -22.18 44.47 21.35
CA ALA A 501 -23.11 43.75 22.23
C ALA A 501 -23.80 42.58 21.51
N LEU A 502 -24.15 42.75 20.24
CA LEU A 502 -24.73 41.71 19.40
C LEU A 502 -23.74 40.55 19.21
N MET A 503 -22.51 40.84 18.81
CA MET A 503 -21.50 39.82 18.57
C MET A 503 -21.12 39.06 19.85
N GLN A 504 -21.14 39.73 21.00
CA GLN A 504 -20.98 39.08 22.31
C GLN A 504 -22.15 38.13 22.62
N ALA A 505 -23.39 38.55 22.35
CA ALA A 505 -24.58 37.75 22.60
C ALA A 505 -24.69 36.51 21.67
N MET A 506 -24.25 36.63 20.41
CA MET A 506 -24.31 35.55 19.41
C MET A 506 -23.09 34.61 19.43
N ARG A 507 -22.13 34.84 20.33
CA ARG A 507 -20.83 34.16 20.31
C ARG A 507 -20.94 32.65 20.48
N SER A 508 -21.79 32.18 21.40
CA SER A 508 -21.99 30.76 21.64
C SER A 508 -22.49 30.06 20.38
N GLU A 509 -23.43 30.66 19.67
CA GLU A 509 -24.00 30.08 18.44
C GLU A 509 -22.98 29.99 17.31
N ILE A 510 -22.21 31.06 17.09
CA ILE A 510 -21.12 31.06 16.10
C ILE A 510 -20.07 30.00 16.47
N GLN A 511 -19.73 29.88 17.75
CA GLN A 511 -18.77 28.89 18.23
C GLN A 511 -19.27 27.45 18.03
N THR A 512 -20.57 27.19 18.26
CA THR A 512 -21.20 25.89 18.01
C THR A 512 -21.13 25.52 16.53
N LEU A 513 -21.43 26.47 15.63
CA LEU A 513 -21.34 26.25 14.19
C LEU A 513 -19.91 25.96 13.73
N ILE A 514 -18.92 26.65 14.28
CA ILE A 514 -17.50 26.41 13.96
C ILE A 514 -17.02 25.07 14.53
N ALA A 515 -17.43 24.73 15.76
CA ALA A 515 -17.02 23.50 16.45
C ALA A 515 -17.58 22.23 15.80
N ALA A 516 -18.62 22.33 14.97
CA ALA A 516 -19.14 21.23 14.19
C ALA A 516 -18.19 20.75 13.08
N ALA A 517 -17.20 21.56 12.68
CA ALA A 517 -16.21 21.20 11.68
C ALA A 517 -14.93 20.61 12.32
N PRO A 518 -14.22 19.69 11.63
CA PRO A 518 -12.94 19.16 12.10
C PRO A 518 -11.91 20.29 12.31
N SER A 519 -11.22 20.27 13.45
CA SER A 519 -10.19 21.25 13.78
C SER A 519 -8.81 20.61 13.76
N ALA A 520 -7.90 21.17 12.97
CA ALA A 520 -6.50 20.73 12.96
C ALA A 520 -5.81 21.02 14.31
N LYS A 521 -5.14 20.01 14.87
CA LYS A 521 -4.34 20.11 16.10
C LYS A 521 -2.84 19.97 15.85
N SER A 522 -2.46 19.25 14.80
CA SER A 522 -1.07 19.08 14.38
C SER A 522 -0.99 18.97 12.85
N GLY A 523 0.22 18.89 12.32
CA GLY A 523 0.42 18.66 10.90
C GLY A 523 1.87 18.44 10.51
N VAL A 524 2.07 18.22 9.22
CA VAL A 524 3.37 18.05 8.58
C VAL A 524 3.45 18.91 7.33
N LEU A 525 4.60 19.56 7.18
CA LEU A 525 5.03 20.23 5.94
C LEU A 525 6.15 19.41 5.32
N ILE A 526 6.04 19.14 4.02
CA ILE A 526 7.01 18.38 3.25
C ILE A 526 7.49 19.28 2.13
N ARG A 527 8.79 19.55 2.04
CA ARG A 527 9.42 20.19 0.89
C ARG A 527 10.46 19.26 0.28
N SER A 528 10.11 18.59 -0.81
CA SER A 528 10.95 17.53 -1.38
C SER A 528 10.62 17.27 -2.83
N GLN A 529 11.61 16.78 -3.59
CA GLN A 529 11.40 16.21 -4.91
C GLN A 529 10.40 15.06 -4.91
N VAL A 530 10.22 14.34 -3.79
CA VAL A 530 9.15 13.33 -3.61
C VAL A 530 7.78 13.92 -3.94
N VAL A 531 7.49 15.14 -3.45
CA VAL A 531 6.21 15.82 -3.71
C VAL A 531 6.05 16.15 -5.20
N SER A 532 7.14 16.59 -5.83
CA SER A 532 7.12 16.94 -7.27
C SER A 532 7.02 15.72 -8.19
N GLY A 533 7.67 14.61 -7.84
CA GLY A 533 7.62 13.36 -8.60
C GLY A 533 6.30 12.61 -8.39
N TRP A 534 5.71 12.72 -7.19
CA TRP A 534 4.44 12.09 -6.83
C TRP A 534 3.44 13.09 -6.21
N PRO A 535 2.81 13.97 -7.02
CA PRO A 535 1.82 14.94 -6.53
C PRO A 535 0.60 14.30 -5.85
N HIS A 536 0.32 13.04 -6.16
CA HIS A 536 -0.76 12.24 -5.56
C HIS A 536 -0.26 11.29 -4.47
N LEU A 537 0.88 11.60 -3.83
CA LEU A 537 1.39 10.90 -2.66
C LEU A 537 0.27 10.65 -1.64
N VAL A 538 0.20 9.42 -1.13
CA VAL A 538 -0.77 9.04 -0.12
C VAL A 538 -0.15 9.26 1.25
N ILE A 539 -0.81 10.06 2.07
CA ILE A 539 -0.43 10.32 3.45
C ILE A 539 -1.48 9.69 4.35
N SER A 540 -1.06 8.86 5.29
CA SER A 540 -1.92 8.34 6.36
C SER A 540 -1.25 8.55 7.72
N ALA A 541 -2.06 8.65 8.76
CA ALA A 541 -1.58 8.90 10.11
C ALA A 541 -2.36 8.05 11.12
N SER A 542 -1.68 7.62 12.17
CA SER A 542 -2.29 6.88 13.28
C SER A 542 -1.81 7.39 14.63
N GLN A 543 -2.57 7.08 15.68
CA GLN A 543 -2.21 7.28 17.08
C GLN A 543 -2.54 5.99 17.84
N GLY A 544 -1.53 5.30 18.37
CA GLY A 544 -1.70 4.01 19.05
C GLY A 544 -2.36 2.95 18.16
N GLY A 545 -2.11 3.01 16.85
CA GLY A 545 -2.71 2.13 15.83
C GLY A 545 -4.12 2.55 15.36
N THR A 546 -4.75 3.55 15.99
CA THR A 546 -6.05 4.09 15.54
C THR A 546 -5.83 5.15 14.45
N PRO A 547 -6.53 5.09 13.29
CA PRO A 547 -6.41 6.12 12.26
C PRO A 547 -6.76 7.52 12.76
N VAL A 548 -5.97 8.51 12.36
CA VAL A 548 -6.18 9.94 12.65
C VAL A 548 -6.81 10.62 11.44
N THR A 549 -7.79 11.51 11.65
CA THR A 549 -8.49 12.17 10.55
C THR A 549 -7.61 13.25 9.95
N ILE A 550 -7.52 13.25 8.62
CA ILE A 550 -6.87 14.32 7.86
C ILE A 550 -7.89 15.44 7.63
N VAL A 551 -7.61 16.61 8.20
CA VAL A 551 -8.44 17.82 8.07
C VAL A 551 -8.19 18.54 6.75
N ARG A 552 -6.95 18.47 6.24
CA ARG A 552 -6.51 19.08 4.99
C ARG A 552 -5.28 18.37 4.45
N ASP A 553 -5.24 18.15 3.15
CA ASP A 553 -4.07 17.65 2.42
C ASP A 553 -4.01 18.35 1.06
N ASP A 554 -2.97 19.17 0.85
CA ASP A 554 -2.81 19.94 -0.38
C ASP A 554 -1.35 20.28 -0.72
N CYS A 555 -1.06 20.38 -2.01
CA CYS A 555 0.20 20.89 -2.52
C CYS A 555 0.15 22.42 -2.58
N LEU A 556 0.93 23.09 -1.73
CA LEU A 556 1.06 24.54 -1.69
C LEU A 556 1.92 25.08 -2.86
N SER A 557 2.87 24.26 -3.33
CA SER A 557 3.66 24.45 -4.55
C SER A 557 3.95 23.09 -5.19
N SER A 558 4.67 23.05 -6.31
CA SER A 558 5.07 21.78 -6.96
C SER A 558 5.97 20.90 -6.08
N ASP A 559 6.69 21.49 -5.14
CA ASP A 559 7.64 20.83 -4.24
C ASP A 559 7.23 20.87 -2.76
N VAL A 560 6.18 21.62 -2.40
CA VAL A 560 5.71 21.79 -1.01
C VAL A 560 4.31 21.24 -0.83
N ARG A 561 4.15 20.31 0.11
CA ARG A 561 2.86 19.74 0.52
C ARG A 561 2.60 19.98 2.00
N MET A 562 1.34 20.21 2.35
CA MET A 562 0.89 20.37 3.71
C MET A 562 -0.22 19.37 4.03
N CYS A 563 -0.08 18.71 5.17
CA CYS A 563 -1.12 17.82 5.70
C CYS A 563 -1.44 18.19 7.15
N LEU A 564 -2.72 18.38 7.47
CA LEU A 564 -3.22 18.75 8.79
C LEU A 564 -4.04 17.62 9.40
N PHE A 565 -3.80 17.34 10.68
CA PHE A 565 -4.43 16.24 11.43
C PHE A 565 -5.31 16.79 12.57
N ASP A 566 -6.42 16.12 12.88
CA ASP A 566 -7.32 16.48 13.98
C ASP A 566 -6.84 16.02 15.38
N ALA A 567 -5.77 15.24 15.40
CA ALA A 567 -5.07 14.76 16.59
C ALA A 567 -3.54 14.85 16.40
N LEU A 568 -2.76 14.39 17.38
CA LEU A 568 -1.31 14.26 17.29
C LEU A 568 -0.96 12.81 16.96
N PRO A 569 -0.54 12.51 15.71
CA PRO A 569 -0.18 11.15 15.35
C PRO A 569 1.17 10.73 15.96
N ASP A 570 1.31 9.45 16.27
CA ASP A 570 2.60 8.83 16.63
C ASP A 570 3.29 8.19 15.42
N LEU A 571 2.55 7.90 14.35
CA LEU A 571 3.05 7.41 13.08
C LEU A 571 2.38 8.15 11.91
N VAL A 572 3.20 8.63 10.98
CA VAL A 572 2.76 9.16 9.68
C VAL A 572 3.42 8.32 8.59
N THR A 573 2.62 7.77 7.68
CA THR A 573 3.07 6.93 6.58
C THR A 573 2.91 7.68 5.27
N LEU A 574 3.98 7.72 4.47
CA LEU A 574 4.00 8.25 3.11
C LEU A 574 4.09 7.07 2.14
N ARG A 575 3.20 7.00 1.15
CA ARG A 575 3.15 5.91 0.17
C ARG A 575 2.97 6.45 -1.24
N GLU A 576 3.47 5.69 -2.20
CA GLU A 576 3.12 5.88 -3.60
C GLU A 576 1.58 5.86 -3.79
N PRO A 577 1.06 6.61 -4.77
CA PRO A 577 -0.33 6.50 -5.18
C PRO A 577 -0.65 5.06 -5.57
N TYR A 578 -1.81 4.60 -5.14
CA TYR A 578 -2.28 3.26 -5.45
C TYR A 578 -2.50 3.12 -6.96
N HIS A 579 -1.67 2.31 -7.62
CA HIS A 579 -1.85 1.89 -9.00
C HIS A 579 -2.42 0.47 -9.06
N GLY A 580 -2.92 0.06 -10.24
CA GLY A 580 -3.37 -1.30 -10.47
C GLY A 580 -2.29 -2.32 -10.10
N LEU A 581 -2.71 -3.53 -9.77
CA LEU A 581 -1.79 -4.56 -9.29
C LEU A 581 -0.70 -4.86 -10.34
N GLN A 582 0.55 -4.63 -9.97
CA GLN A 582 1.72 -4.94 -10.79
C GLN A 582 2.42 -6.18 -10.26
N PHE A 583 3.12 -6.89 -11.14
CA PHE A 583 4.03 -7.97 -10.78
C PHE A 583 5.43 -7.52 -11.17
N GLY A 584 6.38 -7.54 -10.26
CA GLY A 584 7.74 -7.07 -10.49
C GLY A 584 8.72 -7.43 -9.38
N ILE A 585 9.98 -7.04 -9.60
CA ILE A 585 11.09 -7.22 -8.68
C ILE A 585 11.49 -5.84 -8.18
N ALA A 586 11.48 -5.63 -6.86
CA ALA A 586 11.95 -4.37 -6.29
C ALA A 586 13.47 -4.24 -6.43
N GLU A 587 14.01 -3.03 -6.30
CA GLU A 587 15.44 -2.73 -6.41
C GLU A 587 16.30 -3.60 -5.46
N ALA A 588 15.82 -3.81 -4.23
CA ALA A 588 16.48 -4.66 -3.25
C ALA A 588 16.33 -6.17 -3.54
N GLY A 589 15.38 -6.58 -4.37
CA GLY A 589 14.99 -7.98 -4.61
C GLY A 589 13.54 -8.25 -4.21
N VAL A 590 13.17 -9.52 -4.09
CA VAL A 590 11.82 -9.96 -3.70
C VAL A 590 11.81 -10.37 -2.24
N VAL A 591 10.97 -9.73 -1.44
CA VAL A 591 10.74 -10.11 -0.04
C VAL A 591 9.52 -11.02 0.05
N PRO A 592 9.64 -12.25 0.55
CA PRO A 592 8.50 -13.15 0.66
C PRO A 592 7.49 -12.61 1.69
N ARG A 593 6.19 -12.92 1.49
CA ARG A 593 5.08 -12.41 2.33
C ARG A 593 4.15 -13.55 2.75
N LEU A 594 3.43 -13.36 3.88
CA LEU A 594 2.43 -14.32 4.38
C LEU A 594 1.13 -14.25 3.59
N THR A 595 0.52 -15.38 3.21
CA THR A 595 -0.70 -15.38 2.38
C THR A 595 -1.91 -16.18 2.90
N ALA A 596 -1.85 -16.79 4.09
CA ALA A 596 -3.00 -17.53 4.66
C ALA A 596 -3.28 -17.28 6.15
N GLN A 597 -2.50 -16.46 6.85
CA GLN A 597 -2.84 -16.11 8.23
C GLN A 597 -3.70 -14.86 8.23
N SER A 598 -4.95 -14.97 8.70
CA SER A 598 -5.88 -13.85 8.81
C SER A 598 -5.32 -12.70 9.66
N ALA A 599 -4.47 -13.04 10.64
CA ALA A 599 -3.56 -12.09 11.29
C ALA A 599 -2.27 -11.97 10.47
N GLY A 600 -2.06 -10.84 9.82
CA GLY A 600 -0.79 -10.55 9.11
C GLY A 600 -0.73 -10.99 7.65
N LEU A 601 -1.87 -11.26 7.00
CA LEU A 601 -1.95 -11.44 5.55
C LEU A 601 -1.23 -10.28 4.83
N GLY A 602 -0.33 -10.61 3.89
CA GLY A 602 0.48 -9.65 3.15
C GLY A 602 1.66 -9.06 3.94
N SER A 603 1.88 -9.44 5.19
CA SER A 603 3.05 -8.96 5.96
C SER A 603 4.37 -9.55 5.40
N LYS A 604 5.43 -8.74 5.46
CA LYS A 604 6.79 -9.14 5.04
C LYS A 604 7.35 -10.18 6.01
N LEU A 605 7.93 -11.24 5.48
CA LEU A 605 8.75 -12.16 6.26
C LEU A 605 10.08 -11.48 6.62
N ALA A 606 10.59 -11.74 7.83
CA ALA A 606 11.85 -11.21 8.32
C ALA A 606 13.07 -11.93 7.71
N VAL A 607 13.19 -11.84 6.39
CA VAL A 607 14.24 -12.47 5.58
C VAL A 607 14.79 -11.42 4.62
N ALA A 608 16.08 -11.48 4.28
CA ALA A 608 16.61 -10.59 3.25
C ALA A 608 15.82 -10.71 1.94
N PRO A 609 15.66 -9.59 1.21
CA PRO A 609 15.19 -9.64 -0.17
C PRO A 609 16.05 -10.62 -0.99
N LEU A 610 15.39 -11.54 -1.69
CA LEU A 610 16.04 -12.50 -2.57
C LEU A 610 16.12 -11.94 -3.98
N LYS A 611 17.31 -12.01 -4.59
CA LYS A 611 17.46 -11.63 -6.00
C LYS A 611 16.96 -12.77 -6.90
N PRO A 612 16.23 -12.44 -7.98
CA PRO A 612 15.74 -13.43 -8.93
C PRO A 612 16.89 -14.12 -9.68
N THR A 613 16.71 -15.40 -9.94
CA THR A 613 17.60 -16.17 -10.80
C THR A 613 17.18 -16.00 -12.26
N PHE A 614 18.12 -15.63 -13.12
CA PHE A 614 17.91 -15.53 -14.56
C PHE A 614 18.50 -16.73 -15.28
N ARG A 615 17.85 -17.16 -16.37
CA ARG A 615 18.34 -18.25 -17.20
C ARG A 615 19.64 -17.84 -17.88
N LYS A 616 20.66 -18.70 -17.78
CA LYS A 616 21.92 -18.53 -18.52
C LYS A 616 21.72 -19.01 -19.96
N VAL A 617 21.79 -18.11 -20.93
CA VAL A 617 21.62 -18.45 -22.35
C VAL A 617 22.98 -18.81 -22.95
N THR A 618 23.11 -20.04 -23.47
CA THR A 618 24.37 -20.57 -24.03
C THR A 618 24.67 -20.04 -25.45
N ALA A 619 23.66 -19.52 -26.16
CA ALA A 619 23.80 -18.88 -27.47
C ALA A 619 22.63 -17.92 -27.76
N GLY A 620 22.92 -16.64 -28.04
CA GLY A 620 21.93 -15.57 -28.33
C GLY A 620 21.81 -14.52 -27.23
N SER A 621 21.49 -13.27 -27.59
CA SER A 621 21.33 -12.12 -26.68
C SER A 621 19.90 -12.04 -26.13
N VAL A 622 19.49 -13.03 -25.34
CA VAL A 622 18.15 -13.05 -24.73
C VAL A 622 18.28 -12.74 -23.23
N ASP A 623 18.09 -11.47 -22.89
CA ASP A 623 18.17 -11.01 -21.50
C ASP A 623 16.79 -11.02 -20.81
N GLY A 624 16.83 -11.04 -19.47
CA GLY A 624 15.67 -10.83 -18.61
C GLY A 624 14.73 -12.02 -18.43
N VAL A 625 15.08 -13.23 -18.89
CA VAL A 625 14.25 -14.43 -18.69
C VAL A 625 14.51 -15.04 -17.32
N LEU A 626 13.46 -15.14 -16.51
CA LEU A 626 13.49 -15.71 -15.17
C LEU A 626 13.51 -17.24 -15.20
N ASP A 627 14.28 -17.82 -14.28
CA ASP A 627 14.16 -19.23 -13.89
C ASP A 627 13.16 -19.31 -12.73
N VAL A 628 11.87 -19.44 -13.08
CA VAL A 628 10.75 -19.24 -12.14
C VAL A 628 10.71 -20.35 -11.10
N ALA A 629 10.85 -21.61 -11.52
CA ALA A 629 10.86 -22.75 -10.62
C ALA A 629 12.06 -22.71 -9.65
N ALA A 630 13.27 -22.40 -10.14
CA ALA A 630 14.45 -22.28 -9.26
C ALA A 630 14.29 -21.13 -8.26
N PHE A 631 13.72 -20.00 -8.72
CA PHE A 631 13.48 -18.86 -7.83
C PHE A 631 12.38 -19.13 -6.81
N ALA A 632 11.31 -19.81 -7.20
CA ALA A 632 10.25 -20.24 -6.30
C ALA A 632 10.79 -21.18 -5.21
N ALA A 633 11.65 -22.13 -5.57
CA ALA A 633 12.31 -23.02 -4.60
C ALA A 633 13.19 -22.24 -3.61
N ALA A 634 13.96 -21.25 -4.09
CA ALA A 634 14.78 -20.39 -3.22
C ALA A 634 13.92 -19.56 -2.25
N LEU A 635 12.77 -19.05 -2.70
CA LEU A 635 11.81 -18.33 -1.86
C LEU A 635 11.17 -19.22 -0.80
N GLU A 636 10.75 -20.43 -1.17
CA GLU A 636 10.18 -21.41 -0.22
C GLU A 636 11.20 -21.79 0.86
N PHE A 637 12.45 -22.05 0.45
CA PHE A 637 13.54 -22.35 1.37
C PHE A 637 13.80 -21.18 2.34
N ALA A 638 13.84 -19.95 1.83
CA ALA A 638 14.02 -18.75 2.63
C ALA A 638 12.82 -18.42 3.53
N ALA A 639 11.60 -18.83 3.15
CA ALA A 639 10.40 -18.68 3.96
C ALA A 639 10.33 -19.66 5.15
N GLY A 640 11.29 -20.59 5.25
CA GLY A 640 11.33 -21.61 6.30
C GLY A 640 10.52 -22.86 5.97
N THR A 641 10.12 -23.05 4.72
CA THR A 641 9.35 -24.23 4.27
C THR A 641 10.31 -25.39 4.04
N LEU A 642 10.04 -26.55 4.65
CA LEU A 642 10.89 -27.73 4.52
C LEU A 642 10.48 -28.55 3.28
N PRO A 643 11.36 -28.78 2.29
CA PRO A 643 11.07 -29.68 1.18
C PRO A 643 10.99 -31.14 1.67
N CYS A 644 10.24 -31.99 0.98
CA CYS A 644 10.31 -33.41 1.22
C CYS A 644 11.72 -33.94 0.90
N ASP A 645 12.29 -34.67 1.83
CA ASP A 645 13.60 -35.29 1.73
C ASP A 645 13.56 -36.73 2.25
N SER A 646 14.72 -37.39 2.34
CA SER A 646 14.82 -38.76 2.87
C SER A 646 14.43 -38.89 4.35
N SER A 647 14.27 -37.78 5.08
CA SER A 647 13.78 -37.76 6.46
C SER A 647 12.26 -37.65 6.56
N THR A 648 11.57 -37.45 5.43
CA THR A 648 10.14 -37.17 5.40
C THR A 648 9.30 -38.44 5.60
N VAL A 649 8.44 -38.43 6.61
CA VAL A 649 7.60 -39.56 7.03
C VAL A 649 6.13 -39.16 6.99
N ILE A 650 5.27 -40.09 6.54
CA ILE A 650 3.81 -39.96 6.61
C ILE A 650 3.37 -40.69 7.88
N GLU A 651 2.74 -39.97 8.81
CA GLU A 651 2.08 -40.55 9.98
C GLU A 651 0.59 -40.79 9.69
N TRP A 652 0.14 -42.03 9.85
CA TRP A 652 -1.26 -42.42 9.79
C TRP A 652 -1.80 -42.64 11.21
N ASN A 653 -2.72 -41.80 11.67
CA ASN A 653 -3.19 -41.77 13.07
C ASN A 653 -2.00 -41.78 14.05
N GLN A 654 -1.02 -40.90 13.84
CA GLN A 654 0.22 -40.77 14.62
C GLN A 654 1.21 -41.96 14.50
N THR A 655 0.91 -42.95 13.66
CA THR A 655 1.82 -44.08 13.39
C THR A 655 2.62 -43.81 12.12
N ALA A 656 3.94 -43.68 12.25
CA ALA A 656 4.86 -43.49 11.14
C ALA A 656 4.83 -44.68 10.15
N LEU A 657 4.60 -44.39 8.87
CA LEU A 657 4.68 -45.35 7.77
C LEU A 657 5.99 -45.18 6.99
N THR A 658 6.41 -46.25 6.31
CA THR A 658 7.57 -46.21 5.41
C THR A 658 7.23 -45.46 4.14
N THR A 659 7.90 -44.33 3.92
CA THR A 659 7.71 -43.43 2.78
C THR A 659 8.74 -43.64 1.69
N THR A 660 8.34 -43.39 0.45
CA THR A 660 9.22 -43.29 -0.72
C THR A 660 9.15 -41.87 -1.25
N LEU A 661 10.30 -41.19 -1.34
CA LEU A 661 10.41 -39.86 -1.91
C LEU A 661 10.18 -39.92 -3.43
N VAL A 662 9.18 -39.20 -3.91
CA VAL A 662 8.84 -39.09 -5.34
C VAL A 662 9.48 -37.82 -5.93
N SER A 663 9.41 -36.71 -5.19
CA SER A 663 10.06 -35.43 -5.51
C SER A 663 10.23 -34.60 -4.23
N GLU A 664 10.87 -33.42 -4.32
CA GLU A 664 10.97 -32.46 -3.21
C GLU A 664 9.60 -31.97 -2.68
N ARG A 665 8.50 -32.32 -3.34
CA ARG A 665 7.12 -31.99 -2.93
C ARG A 665 6.21 -33.19 -2.84
N GLN A 666 6.67 -34.40 -3.13
CA GLN A 666 5.81 -35.58 -3.13
C GLN A 666 6.47 -36.76 -2.45
N VAL A 667 5.72 -37.36 -1.54
CA VAL A 667 6.07 -38.63 -0.89
C VAL A 667 4.92 -39.60 -1.08
N SER A 668 5.26 -40.87 -1.31
CA SER A 668 4.28 -41.94 -1.42
C SER A 668 4.48 -42.97 -0.30
N THR A 669 3.41 -43.62 0.13
CA THR A 669 3.45 -44.70 1.12
C THR A 669 2.42 -45.78 0.79
N GLN A 670 2.67 -47.02 1.24
CA GLN A 670 1.67 -48.08 1.18
C GLN A 670 0.88 -48.12 2.49
N ILE A 671 -0.44 -47.99 2.40
CA ILE A 671 -1.33 -48.17 3.54
C ILE A 671 -1.69 -49.66 3.65
N PRO A 672 -1.40 -50.33 4.77
CA PRO A 672 -1.69 -51.75 4.92
C PRO A 672 -3.21 -52.02 4.98
N PRO A 673 -3.69 -53.20 4.52
CA PRO A 673 -5.11 -53.56 4.54
C PRO A 673 -5.77 -53.48 5.93
N SER A 674 -4.99 -53.68 6.99
CA SER A 674 -5.46 -53.57 8.38
C SER A 674 -5.97 -52.16 8.74
N SER A 675 -5.53 -51.13 8.03
CA SER A 675 -5.99 -49.75 8.24
C SER A 675 -7.42 -49.51 7.75
N PHE A 676 -8.01 -50.44 6.99
CA PHE A 676 -9.39 -50.35 6.46
C PHE A 676 -10.37 -51.30 7.18
N ALA A 677 -10.02 -51.78 8.38
CA ALA A 677 -10.83 -52.74 9.13
C ALA A 677 -12.11 -52.14 9.75
N SER A 678 -12.21 -50.82 9.88
CA SER A 678 -13.36 -50.09 10.43
C SER A 678 -13.65 -48.82 9.64
N ALA A 679 -14.93 -48.48 9.45
CA ALA A 679 -15.33 -47.22 8.81
C ALA A 679 -15.11 -46.04 9.76
N GLY A 680 -14.68 -44.89 9.24
CA GLY A 680 -14.33 -43.71 10.04
C GLY A 680 -13.40 -42.73 9.30
N THR A 681 -12.89 -41.73 10.02
CA THR A 681 -11.85 -40.81 9.54
C THR A 681 -10.48 -41.19 10.12
N ALA A 682 -9.44 -41.15 9.30
CA ALA A 682 -8.05 -41.29 9.71
C ALA A 682 -7.32 -39.96 9.52
N GLN A 683 -6.48 -39.58 10.49
CA GLN A 683 -5.68 -38.36 10.39
C GLN A 683 -4.33 -38.66 9.76
N ILE A 684 -3.96 -37.85 8.78
CA ILE A 684 -2.68 -37.94 8.08
C ILE A 684 -1.86 -36.70 8.42
N THR A 685 -0.65 -36.94 8.93
CA THR A 685 0.31 -35.88 9.26
C THR A 685 1.60 -36.14 8.49
N LEU A 686 2.16 -35.09 7.88
CA LEU A 686 3.46 -35.13 7.24
C LEU A 686 4.52 -34.64 8.24
N VAL A 687 5.63 -35.37 8.36
CA VAL A 687 6.74 -35.03 9.26
C VAL A 687 8.03 -34.94 8.45
N THR A 688 8.67 -33.77 8.44
CA THR A 688 9.95 -33.52 7.74
C THR A 688 10.93 -32.89 8.72
N GLY A 689 12.13 -33.46 8.88
CA GLY A 689 13.14 -32.92 9.81
C GLY A 689 12.66 -32.77 11.26
N GLY A 690 11.67 -33.56 11.69
CA GLY A 690 11.05 -33.47 13.03
C GLY A 690 9.92 -32.45 13.18
N VAL A 691 9.59 -31.68 12.13
CA VAL A 691 8.48 -30.71 12.12
C VAL A 691 7.23 -31.35 11.51
N ARG A 692 6.08 -31.22 12.18
CA ARG A 692 4.80 -31.84 11.80
C ARG A 692 3.87 -30.87 11.07
N SER A 693 3.13 -31.36 10.09
CA SER A 693 2.00 -30.64 9.47
C SER A 693 0.78 -30.61 10.38
N GLU A 694 -0.18 -29.73 10.07
CA GLU A 694 -1.54 -29.92 10.55
C GLU A 694 -2.11 -31.26 10.02
N PRO A 695 -2.89 -32.01 10.81
CA PRO A 695 -3.49 -33.26 10.35
C PRO A 695 -4.58 -33.03 9.29
N VAL A 696 -4.59 -33.85 8.24
CA VAL A 696 -5.66 -33.88 7.22
C VAL A 696 -6.48 -35.16 7.34
N ASP A 697 -7.80 -35.03 7.25
CA ASP A 697 -8.71 -36.16 7.36
C ASP A 697 -8.77 -36.99 6.06
N PHE A 698 -8.68 -38.31 6.21
CA PHE A 698 -8.89 -39.33 5.19
C PHE A 698 -10.14 -40.14 5.52
N VAL A 699 -11.08 -40.27 4.59
CA VAL A 699 -12.37 -40.93 4.86
C VAL A 699 -12.37 -42.40 4.43
N ILE A 700 -12.73 -43.29 5.35
CA ILE A 700 -12.96 -44.72 5.11
C ILE A 700 -14.47 -44.99 5.13
N GLY A 701 -15.05 -45.10 3.95
CA GLY A 701 -16.51 -45.17 3.75
C GLY A 701 -17.05 -46.59 3.49
N VAL A 702 -18.34 -46.76 3.74
CA VAL A 702 -19.15 -47.91 3.28
C VAL A 702 -19.92 -47.46 2.04
N ALA A 703 -20.01 -48.31 1.01
CA ALA A 703 -20.62 -47.93 -0.28
C ALA A 703 -22.07 -47.42 -0.09
N MET A 704 -22.27 -46.13 -0.36
CA MET A 704 -23.58 -45.49 -0.52
C MET A 704 -23.49 -44.58 -1.74
N GLY A 705 -24.50 -44.66 -2.63
CA GLY A 705 -24.56 -43.87 -3.85
C GLY A 705 -24.48 -42.36 -3.59
N SER A 706 -23.66 -41.70 -4.42
CA SER A 706 -23.61 -40.25 -4.69
C SER A 706 -24.09 -39.30 -3.60
N ALA A 707 -23.16 -38.65 -2.90
CA ALA A 707 -23.40 -37.37 -2.25
C ALA A 707 -22.16 -36.47 -2.36
N THR A 708 -22.35 -35.31 -2.99
CA THR A 708 -21.46 -34.15 -3.05
C THR A 708 -21.13 -33.64 -1.63
N ALA A 709 -19.84 -33.50 -1.30
CA ALA A 709 -19.40 -32.90 -0.04
C ALA A 709 -18.99 -31.44 -0.26
N ALA A 710 -19.73 -30.54 0.37
CA ALA A 710 -19.41 -29.13 0.51
C ALA A 710 -18.32 -28.94 1.58
N GLY A 711 -17.30 -28.14 1.28
CA GLY A 711 -16.27 -27.75 2.23
C GLY A 711 -16.82 -26.76 3.26
N THR A 712 -16.84 -27.16 4.53
CA THR A 712 -17.12 -26.28 5.67
C THR A 712 -15.81 -25.86 6.33
N ALA A 713 -15.57 -24.54 6.41
CA ALA A 713 -14.52 -23.94 7.21
C ALA A 713 -14.82 -24.05 8.71
N PHE A 714 -13.80 -24.32 9.52
CA PHE A 714 -13.84 -24.17 10.98
C PHE A 714 -12.76 -23.20 11.46
N ALA A 715 -13.15 -22.37 12.42
CA ALA A 715 -12.37 -21.31 13.04
C ALA A 715 -11.94 -21.69 14.47
N GLY A 716 -10.77 -21.18 14.88
CA GLY A 716 -10.48 -20.72 16.25
C GLY A 716 -9.56 -21.58 17.11
N CYS A 717 -8.38 -21.04 17.47
CA CYS A 717 -8.03 -20.68 18.87
C CYS A 717 -6.67 -19.93 18.97
N SER A 718 -6.53 -19.23 20.10
CA SER A 718 -5.73 -18.03 20.44
C SER A 718 -4.21 -18.21 20.70
N PRO A 719 -3.42 -17.13 20.83
CA PRO A 719 -1.94 -17.14 20.90
C PRO A 719 -1.38 -17.14 22.33
N PRO A 720 -0.07 -17.38 22.52
CA PRO A 720 0.69 -16.83 23.64
C PRO A 720 1.60 -15.67 23.20
N GLU A 721 1.61 -14.63 24.03
CA GLU A 721 2.63 -13.57 24.06
C GLU A 721 3.98 -14.16 24.47
N ASP A 722 5.08 -13.63 23.93
CA ASP A 722 6.23 -13.30 24.78
C ASP A 722 7.12 -12.21 24.19
N LYS A 723 7.62 -11.37 25.09
CA LYS A 723 8.49 -10.22 24.86
C LYS A 723 9.95 -10.65 24.99
N ASP A 724 10.84 -10.13 24.16
CA ASP A 724 12.02 -9.39 24.63
C ASP A 724 12.91 -8.84 23.49
N ARG A 725 13.57 -7.73 23.82
CA ARG A 725 14.53 -6.96 23.01
C ARG A 725 15.84 -7.77 22.86
N VAL A 726 16.72 -7.49 21.89
CA VAL A 726 17.91 -6.60 22.06
C VAL A 726 18.55 -6.24 20.71
N ALA A 727 18.89 -4.96 20.63
CA ALA A 727 19.91 -4.16 19.93
C ALA A 727 20.80 -4.67 18.76
N GLU A 728 20.99 -3.72 17.85
CA GLU A 728 21.95 -3.58 16.75
C GLU A 728 23.42 -3.60 17.17
N SER A 729 24.30 -3.98 16.24
CA SER A 729 25.46 -3.17 15.79
C SER A 729 26.14 -3.82 14.58
N ALA A 730 26.07 -3.17 13.41
CA ALA A 730 26.96 -3.46 12.28
C ALA A 730 27.57 -2.14 11.79
N THR A 731 28.85 -1.94 12.06
CA THR A 731 29.65 -0.86 11.47
C THR A 731 30.39 -1.39 10.24
N MET A 732 30.07 -0.85 9.07
CA MET A 732 30.85 -0.97 7.83
C MET A 732 31.86 0.19 7.76
N LEU A 733 33.10 -0.11 7.37
CA LEU A 733 34.04 0.86 6.80
C LEU A 733 34.72 0.22 5.58
N SER A 734 34.55 0.88 4.44
CA SER A 734 35.07 0.55 3.12
C SER A 734 36.53 0.99 2.93
N SER A 735 37.32 0.19 2.19
CA SER A 735 38.34 0.71 1.28
C SER A 735 38.64 -0.29 0.16
N VAL A 736 38.52 0.16 -1.08
CA VAL A 736 38.83 -0.58 -2.31
C VAL A 736 40.34 -0.79 -2.45
N GLY A 737 40.75 -2.04 -2.59
CA GLY A 737 42.10 -2.45 -2.99
C GLY A 737 42.16 -3.97 -3.22
N ALA A 738 42.66 -4.38 -4.39
CA ALA A 738 42.91 -5.75 -4.89
C ALA A 738 42.73 -6.92 -3.90
N GLY A 739 41.48 -7.20 -3.53
CA GLY A 739 41.09 -8.28 -2.62
C GLY A 739 39.95 -9.11 -3.18
N TYR A 740 39.61 -10.20 -2.49
CA TYR A 740 38.44 -11.00 -2.83
C TYR A 740 37.18 -10.14 -2.77
N VAL A 741 36.25 -10.35 -3.70
CA VAL A 741 34.93 -9.70 -3.68
C VAL A 741 33.88 -10.79 -3.75
N ILE A 742 32.84 -10.70 -2.91
CA ILE A 742 31.66 -11.54 -3.03
C ILE A 742 30.57 -10.73 -3.71
N ASP A 743 30.11 -11.24 -4.85
CA ASP A 743 29.03 -10.65 -5.64
C ASP A 743 27.66 -11.28 -5.33
N GLY A 744 27.65 -12.54 -4.85
CA GLY A 744 26.42 -13.21 -4.46
C GLY A 744 26.56 -14.66 -3.98
N MET A 745 25.42 -15.25 -3.60
CA MET A 745 25.33 -16.64 -3.11
C MET A 745 24.14 -17.36 -3.76
N SER A 746 24.18 -18.70 -3.84
CA SER A 746 23.07 -19.51 -4.35
C SER A 746 21.82 -19.47 -3.46
N SER A 747 22.01 -19.20 -2.17
CA SER A 747 20.92 -18.89 -1.24
C SER A 747 21.41 -17.88 -0.19
N TYR A 748 20.51 -17.05 0.30
CA TYR A 748 20.76 -16.07 1.37
C TYR A 748 20.11 -16.47 2.69
N ALA A 749 19.39 -17.58 2.73
CA ALA A 749 18.72 -18.04 3.93
C ALA A 749 18.59 -19.56 3.95
N ALA A 750 18.42 -20.16 5.13
CA ALA A 750 18.08 -21.57 5.32
C ALA A 750 17.24 -21.78 6.60
N PRO A 751 16.35 -22.78 6.66
CA PRO A 751 15.67 -23.15 7.91
C PRO A 751 16.66 -23.71 8.96
N ALA A 752 16.43 -23.41 10.24
CA ALA A 752 17.23 -23.97 11.32
C ALA A 752 17.04 -25.49 11.44
N GLY A 753 18.12 -26.23 11.70
CA GLY A 753 18.07 -27.66 12.03
C GLY A 753 17.96 -28.63 10.85
N ILE A 754 18.07 -28.15 9.61
CA ILE A 754 18.08 -29.02 8.42
C ILE A 754 19.40 -29.80 8.29
N PRO A 755 19.42 -30.91 7.52
CA PRO A 755 20.68 -31.51 7.06
C PRO A 755 21.54 -30.47 6.33
N GLY A 756 22.86 -30.54 6.52
CA GLY A 756 23.78 -29.59 5.90
C GLY A 756 23.68 -29.59 4.38
N PHE A 757 24.01 -28.48 3.74
CA PHE A 757 23.86 -28.26 2.30
C PHE A 757 25.09 -27.59 1.68
N LYS A 758 25.17 -27.58 0.34
CA LYS A 758 26.23 -26.90 -0.40
C LYS A 758 25.81 -25.49 -0.79
N LEU A 759 26.57 -24.49 -0.34
CA LEU A 759 26.37 -23.09 -0.67
C LEU A 759 27.36 -22.68 -1.77
N HIS A 760 26.86 -22.23 -2.92
CA HIS A 760 27.72 -21.66 -3.97
C HIS A 760 27.89 -20.17 -3.70
N VAL A 761 29.14 -19.70 -3.68
CA VAL A 761 29.51 -18.31 -3.47
C VAL A 761 30.17 -17.78 -4.73
N THR A 762 29.56 -16.77 -5.34
CA THR A 762 30.04 -16.11 -6.56
C THR A 762 30.72 -14.79 -6.25
N GLY A 763 31.75 -14.45 -7.01
CA GLY A 763 32.54 -13.25 -6.74
C GLY A 763 33.70 -13.06 -7.71
N GLN A 764 34.74 -12.39 -7.25
CA GLN A 764 35.92 -12.08 -8.06
C GLN A 764 37.22 -12.34 -7.31
N ASN A 765 38.24 -12.67 -8.09
CA ASN A 765 39.63 -12.86 -7.67
C ASN A 765 39.85 -14.04 -6.72
N PHE A 766 38.93 -15.00 -6.61
CA PHE A 766 39.16 -16.18 -5.78
C PHE A 766 40.35 -16.99 -6.30
N ASP A 767 41.07 -17.63 -5.39
CA ASP A 767 42.11 -18.59 -5.72
C ASP A 767 41.90 -19.89 -4.92
N THR A 768 42.77 -20.88 -5.15
CA THR A 768 42.69 -22.19 -4.51
C THR A 768 42.85 -22.16 -2.97
N SER A 769 43.29 -21.04 -2.39
CA SER A 769 43.45 -20.83 -0.95
C SER A 769 42.26 -20.09 -0.31
N ALA A 770 41.26 -19.70 -1.10
CA ALA A 770 40.07 -19.01 -0.60
C ALA A 770 39.17 -19.95 0.23
N VAL A 771 38.78 -19.49 1.42
CA VAL A 771 37.92 -20.20 2.37
C VAL A 771 36.70 -19.34 2.68
N VAL A 772 35.52 -19.94 2.62
CA VAL A 772 34.26 -19.31 3.04
C VAL A 772 34.13 -19.41 4.56
N LEU A 773 33.86 -18.27 5.20
CA LEU A 773 33.53 -18.15 6.62
C LEU A 773 32.02 -17.96 6.78
N PHE A 774 31.42 -18.72 7.69
CA PHE A 774 30.05 -18.58 8.15
C PHE A 774 30.09 -18.13 9.62
N ASP A 775 29.74 -16.87 9.88
CA ASP A 775 29.87 -16.24 11.20
C ASP A 775 31.26 -16.40 11.82
N ASN A 776 32.28 -16.07 11.01
CA ASN A 776 33.71 -16.22 11.33
C ASN A 776 34.22 -17.66 11.50
N ALA A 777 33.35 -18.67 11.43
CA ALA A 777 33.77 -20.08 11.44
C ALA A 777 34.01 -20.59 10.01
N ALA A 778 35.16 -21.20 9.77
CA ALA A 778 35.54 -21.68 8.44
C ALA A 778 34.69 -22.90 8.01
N ALA A 779 34.02 -22.77 6.87
CA ALA A 779 33.34 -23.88 6.21
C ALA A 779 34.30 -24.61 5.27
N SER A 780 34.12 -25.93 5.13
CA SER A 780 34.85 -26.73 4.13
C SER A 780 34.55 -26.16 2.74
N THR A 781 35.57 -25.64 2.05
CA THR A 781 35.41 -24.86 0.82
C THR A 781 36.12 -25.56 -0.34
N THR A 782 35.42 -25.71 -1.47
CA THR A 782 35.94 -26.22 -2.73
C THR A 782 36.08 -25.07 -3.72
N PHE A 783 37.29 -24.83 -4.21
CA PHE A 783 37.53 -23.85 -5.28
C PHE A 783 37.05 -24.40 -6.63
N VAL A 784 36.12 -23.70 -7.29
CA VAL A 784 35.64 -24.08 -8.62
C VAL A 784 36.34 -23.23 -9.68
N SER A 785 36.35 -21.91 -9.50
CA SER A 785 37.01 -20.96 -10.40
C SER A 785 37.32 -19.63 -9.70
N ALA A 786 38.03 -18.73 -10.38
CA ALA A 786 38.33 -17.39 -9.85
C ALA A 786 37.07 -16.54 -9.53
N THR A 787 35.90 -17.01 -9.92
CA THR A 787 34.61 -16.36 -9.67
C THR A 787 33.61 -17.23 -8.91
N GLU A 788 33.97 -18.46 -8.51
CA GLU A 788 33.05 -19.38 -7.83
C GLU A 788 33.74 -20.31 -6.82
N LEU A 789 33.15 -20.39 -5.63
CA LEU A 789 33.48 -21.32 -4.55
C LEU A 789 32.24 -22.12 -4.14
N ILE A 790 32.43 -23.34 -3.64
CA ILE A 790 31.36 -24.17 -3.04
C ILE A 790 31.73 -24.45 -1.58
N ALA A 791 30.89 -24.04 -0.63
CA ALA A 791 31.07 -24.30 0.80
C ALA A 791 30.10 -25.38 1.32
N ASP A 792 30.59 -26.30 2.14
CA ASP A 792 29.75 -27.28 2.85
C ASP A 792 29.26 -26.67 4.17
N ILE A 793 27.99 -26.28 4.21
CA ILE A 793 27.32 -25.74 5.40
C ILE A 793 26.76 -26.92 6.20
N LEU A 794 27.47 -27.33 7.24
CA LEU A 794 27.06 -28.42 8.13
C LEU A 794 25.86 -28.02 9.03
N PRO A 795 25.08 -29.00 9.56
CA PRO A 795 23.94 -28.72 10.45
C PRO A 795 24.26 -27.82 11.65
N ALA A 796 25.50 -27.88 12.15
CA ALA A 796 25.96 -27.07 13.29
C ALA A 796 25.98 -25.56 12.99
N PHE A 797 26.22 -25.15 11.75
CA PHE A 797 26.22 -23.73 11.35
C PHE A 797 24.81 -23.13 11.35
N ILE A 798 23.79 -23.97 11.23
CA ILE A 798 22.38 -23.58 11.07
C ILE A 798 21.50 -24.19 12.18
N ALA A 799 22.08 -24.43 13.35
CA ALA A 799 21.38 -25.04 14.48
C ALA A 799 20.38 -24.07 15.15
N SER A 800 20.68 -22.77 15.11
CA SER A 800 19.89 -21.70 15.75
C SER A 800 19.49 -20.64 14.74
N GLU A 801 18.26 -20.13 14.86
CA GLU A 801 17.79 -18.98 14.08
C GLU A 801 18.65 -17.73 14.35
N GLY A 802 18.85 -16.90 13.32
CA GLY A 802 19.71 -15.71 13.43
C GLY A 802 20.19 -15.16 12.09
N GLN A 803 20.98 -14.09 12.15
CA GLN A 803 21.66 -13.49 11.01
C GLN A 803 23.16 -13.74 11.13
N PHE A 804 23.77 -14.29 10.09
CA PHE A 804 25.14 -14.76 10.10
C PHE A 804 25.92 -14.14 8.94
N PRO A 805 27.00 -13.40 9.20
CA PRO A 805 27.81 -12.82 8.13
C PRO A 805 28.60 -13.90 7.38
N ILE A 806 28.55 -13.85 6.05
CA ILE A 806 29.38 -14.67 5.15
C ILE A 806 30.51 -13.80 4.61
N ALA A 807 31.74 -14.31 4.67
CA ALA A 807 32.93 -13.66 4.12
C ALA A 807 33.84 -14.71 3.48
N VAL A 808 34.72 -14.29 2.58
CA VAL A 808 35.76 -15.14 1.99
C VAL A 808 37.11 -14.59 2.40
N THR A 809 38.00 -15.47 2.85
CA THR A 809 39.37 -15.10 3.22
C THR A 809 40.38 -16.17 2.83
N ASN A 810 41.63 -15.76 2.63
CA ASN A 810 42.79 -16.66 2.66
C ASN A 810 43.71 -16.35 3.85
N VAL A 811 43.15 -15.76 4.93
CA VAL A 811 43.83 -15.24 6.13
C VAL A 811 44.51 -13.88 5.92
N GLN A 812 45.01 -13.56 4.72
CA GLN A 812 45.69 -12.30 4.43
C GLN A 812 44.78 -11.27 3.75
N ILE A 813 43.83 -11.75 2.96
CA ILE A 813 42.88 -10.96 2.18
C ILE A 813 41.48 -11.31 2.65
N TRP A 814 40.63 -10.30 2.80
CA TRP A 814 39.23 -10.44 3.17
C TRP A 814 38.34 -9.86 2.09
N SER A 815 37.17 -10.46 1.91
CA SER A 815 36.11 -9.88 1.11
C SER A 815 35.20 -8.93 1.91
N ASN A 816 34.32 -8.24 1.20
CA ASN A 816 33.07 -7.74 1.78
C ASN A 816 32.26 -8.89 2.38
N SER A 817 31.34 -8.56 3.31
CA SER A 817 30.45 -9.55 3.91
C SER A 817 29.03 -9.45 3.34
N LEU A 818 28.41 -10.61 3.11
CA LEU A 818 26.99 -10.74 2.79
C LEU A 818 26.27 -11.46 3.94
N THR A 819 25.08 -11.01 4.32
CA THR A 819 24.33 -11.63 5.42
C THR A 819 23.58 -12.88 4.95
N PHE A 820 23.67 -13.96 5.73
CA PHE A 820 22.91 -15.19 5.59
C PHE A 820 21.93 -15.35 6.75
N TYR A 821 20.67 -15.69 6.47
CA TYR A 821 19.59 -15.74 7.47
C TYR A 821 19.23 -17.19 7.80
N VAL A 822 19.37 -17.60 9.06
CA VAL A 822 18.79 -18.85 9.52
C VAL A 822 17.41 -18.57 10.08
N THR A 823 16.38 -19.11 9.43
CA THR A 823 14.98 -18.85 9.76
C THR A 823 14.37 -19.99 10.57
N ARG A 824 13.39 -19.68 11.41
CA ARG A 824 12.60 -20.72 12.09
C ARG A 824 11.95 -21.67 11.07
N PRO A 825 12.11 -23.00 11.19
CA PRO A 825 11.41 -23.93 10.33
C PRO A 825 9.90 -23.83 10.58
N ARG A 826 9.12 -23.73 9.50
CA ARG A 826 7.65 -23.65 9.54
C ARG A 826 7.04 -25.02 9.28
N GLN A 827 5.85 -25.26 9.82
CA GLN A 827 5.13 -26.51 9.62
C GLN A 827 4.90 -26.79 8.13
N PRO A 828 5.22 -28.00 7.62
CA PRO A 828 4.87 -28.39 6.27
C PRO A 828 3.33 -28.43 6.13
N ALA A 829 2.77 -28.12 4.96
CA ALA A 829 1.34 -28.23 4.72
C ALA A 829 1.06 -29.36 3.70
N ILE A 830 0.05 -30.17 3.98
CA ILE A 830 -0.44 -31.15 3.01
C ILE A 830 -1.33 -30.40 2.03
N SER A 831 -0.89 -30.27 0.77
CA SER A 831 -1.66 -29.56 -0.26
C SER A 831 -2.61 -30.48 -1.01
N LEU A 832 -2.29 -31.77 -1.10
CA LEU A 832 -3.11 -32.77 -1.77
C LEU A 832 -2.86 -34.17 -1.23
N LEU A 833 -3.92 -34.99 -1.25
CA LEU A 833 -3.95 -36.34 -0.73
C LEU A 833 -4.66 -37.26 -1.72
N GLU A 834 -3.92 -38.19 -2.35
CA GLU A 834 -4.43 -39.05 -3.43
C GLU A 834 -4.16 -40.54 -3.18
N PRO A 835 -5.20 -41.39 -3.16
CA PRO A 835 -6.62 -41.03 -3.07
C PRO A 835 -6.93 -40.36 -1.71
N SER A 836 -7.99 -39.55 -1.60
CA SER A 836 -8.43 -38.94 -0.33
C SER A 836 -9.47 -39.78 0.43
N THR A 837 -9.91 -40.89 -0.17
CA THR A 837 -10.90 -41.81 0.39
C THR A 837 -10.58 -43.26 0.04
N ALA A 838 -11.07 -44.21 0.83
CA ALA A 838 -11.04 -45.63 0.52
C ALA A 838 -12.31 -46.35 0.97
N MET A 839 -12.60 -47.49 0.34
CA MET A 839 -13.67 -48.39 0.76
C MET A 839 -13.24 -49.23 1.97
N LEU A 840 -14.19 -49.47 2.88
CA LEU A 840 -14.05 -50.44 3.96
C LEU A 840 -13.62 -51.82 3.40
N GLY A 841 -12.57 -52.41 3.96
CA GLY A 841 -12.04 -53.71 3.54
C GLY A 841 -11.14 -53.70 2.30
N ALA A 842 -10.63 -52.54 1.86
CA ALA A 842 -9.68 -52.46 0.75
C ALA A 842 -8.41 -53.30 0.98
N THR A 843 -7.86 -53.90 -0.08
CA THR A 843 -6.70 -54.80 -0.05
C THR A 843 -5.35 -54.09 0.12
N GLY A 844 -5.34 -52.88 0.71
CA GLY A 844 -4.21 -51.96 0.69
C GLY A 844 -4.26 -50.99 -0.49
N LEU A 845 -3.67 -49.79 -0.33
CA LEU A 845 -3.59 -48.80 -1.41
C LEU A 845 -2.30 -47.97 -1.30
N THR A 846 -1.87 -47.44 -2.45
CA THR A 846 -0.76 -46.47 -2.52
C THR A 846 -1.32 -45.08 -2.28
N LEU A 847 -0.86 -44.44 -1.22
CA LEU A 847 -1.18 -43.05 -0.92
C LEU A 847 -0.04 -42.16 -1.39
N VAL A 848 -0.35 -41.18 -2.22
CA VAL A 848 0.55 -40.09 -2.61
C VAL A 848 0.13 -38.84 -1.85
N VAL A 849 1.05 -38.30 -1.06
CA VAL A 849 0.88 -37.03 -0.34
C VAL A 849 1.74 -36.00 -1.04
N THR A 850 1.11 -34.94 -1.55
CA THR A 850 1.83 -33.77 -2.04
C THR A 850 1.98 -32.79 -0.88
N ALA A 851 3.23 -32.53 -0.52
CA ALA A 851 3.60 -31.45 0.37
C ALA A 851 3.70 -30.17 -0.44
N GLY A 852 3.05 -29.13 0.03
CA GLY A 852 3.31 -27.77 -0.41
C GLY A 852 3.79 -26.94 0.76
N GLY A 853 4.59 -25.92 0.48
CA GLY A 853 4.24 -24.63 1.08
C GLY A 853 2.86 -24.33 0.54
N GLY A 854 1.81 -24.68 1.29
CA GLY A 854 0.48 -24.90 0.72
C GLY A 854 0.09 -23.82 -0.27
N SER A 855 -0.70 -24.18 -1.27
CA SER A 855 -1.36 -23.25 -2.19
C SER A 855 -2.24 -22.18 -1.50
N GLY A 856 -2.20 -22.08 -0.17
CA GLY A 856 -2.64 -20.93 0.62
C GLY A 856 -1.53 -20.21 1.44
N ASN A 857 -0.41 -20.82 1.83
CA ASN A 857 0.49 -20.22 2.83
C ASN A 857 1.53 -19.24 2.28
N PHE A 858 1.95 -19.41 1.03
CA PHE A 858 2.82 -18.44 0.34
C PHE A 858 2.37 -18.28 -1.11
N ALA A 859 1.87 -17.11 -1.48
CA ALA A 859 1.83 -16.69 -2.87
C ALA A 859 3.12 -15.92 -3.18
N LEU A 860 3.68 -16.19 -4.36
CA LEU A 860 4.66 -15.36 -5.01
C LEU A 860 3.95 -14.06 -5.44
N GLN A 861 3.62 -13.20 -4.47
CA GLN A 861 3.08 -11.89 -4.76
C GLN A 861 4.26 -10.98 -5.08
N LEU A 862 4.67 -10.99 -6.34
CA LEU A 862 5.51 -9.97 -6.97
C LEU A 862 4.83 -8.58 -6.98
N ALA A 863 3.85 -8.33 -6.11
CA ALA A 863 3.13 -7.08 -6.08
C ALA A 863 3.65 -6.17 -4.98
N ILE A 864 3.73 -4.89 -5.34
CA ILE A 864 3.71 -3.79 -4.40
C ILE A 864 2.40 -3.91 -3.59
N GLU A 865 2.59 -4.02 -2.27
CA GLU A 865 1.62 -4.01 -1.16
C GLU A 865 0.10 -4.14 -1.52
N PRO A 866 -0.54 -5.30 -1.30
CA PRO A 866 -2.00 -5.34 -1.23
C PRO A 866 -2.44 -4.68 0.08
N GLN A 867 -3.19 -3.59 -0.01
CA GLN A 867 -3.94 -3.06 1.13
C GLN A 867 -5.42 -3.04 0.77
N SER A 868 -6.24 -3.53 1.70
CA SER A 868 -7.68 -3.44 1.62
C SER A 868 -8.12 -1.98 1.49
N GLN A 869 -8.90 -1.70 0.45
CA GLN A 869 -9.59 -0.43 0.34
C GLN A 869 -10.70 -0.40 1.39
N SER A 870 -10.55 0.43 2.43
CA SER A 870 -11.72 0.93 3.15
C SER A 870 -11.89 2.38 2.75
N PHE A 871 -12.87 2.64 1.89
CA PHE A 871 -13.38 3.99 1.72
C PHE A 871 -14.20 4.31 2.97
N ALA A 872 -13.83 5.35 3.70
CA ALA A 872 -14.81 5.99 4.57
C ALA A 872 -15.92 6.51 3.66
N SER A 873 -17.14 6.03 3.87
CA SER A 873 -18.32 6.59 3.20
C SER A 873 -18.35 8.11 3.40
N PRO A 874 -18.72 8.89 2.36
CA PRO A 874 -18.76 10.35 2.45
C PRO A 874 -19.74 10.87 3.49
#